data_AF-A0A087VX03-F1
#
_entry.id   AF-A0A087VX03-F1
#
_cell.length_a   1.000
_cell.length_b   1.000
_cell.length_c   1.000
_cell.angle_alpha   90.00
_cell.angle_beta   90.00
_cell.angle_gamma   90.00
#
_symmetry.space_group_name_H-M   'P 1'
#
loop_
_entity.id
_entity.type
_entity.pdbx_description
1 polymer ?
#
loop_
_entity_poly.entity_id
_entity_poly.type
_entity_poly.pdbx_seq_one_letter_code
_entity_poly.pdbx_strand_id
1 'polypeptide(L)'
;MYDRYAVPSLEDTCVRWITKNLHYVITRCSDCSEPKYVWRFPHPNCRIVARPAEKILLKLCKRQILRDEYLSLFSIKYVDLVSPVLRDVSVNPSTLRVLRDFKLYNLTATSLKQTNLNSLISCLSEASAENLVSLNVANTTIEENKLPVIISLGRLKNLQALNVSRTKFTTECLQNAVKLLPRLQYLNISRTNINNITSLLDLRGTLMGLIMHKLNLDSRQVLERVLLTVFELRELRVLDVSSASDRDKPRLPIVSRLCAPGTLPHLTHLDICGNQFSLKLSDVRNFIVNHPNLEFLGLAAWPSRQNHELEGIYQLSLKYPHITMLGDRGEKPLLNTLMRNKDRRIYLQNAFHNIFEETISREWLNLDLLAAVLRVMRLHMNKQDMILAGTAVVYNLTRGEQSAHLPLELLNRAVSITLMSIEHHQGQVQLLKNCFLTLCSDNVLHRAQFSCKRCCELVFKSLIKFNDIHMKRMGVAIISILAAEIPTADLREISSDHKRLQQLLMYVVEKCLLQRDVDALLAESHDNMLDYLGHAEVALEGSPVYDTTLRFTLSALWNLTDECPEACQAFVKVGGLLIYAKVLKKMANEEEDFKNHVYTKCLGLLNNVAEVSSTKNTLLIEPLMDFFNKMLSHSSIQISYFAAGIVSHLACLPDDVWISALQYNKAEFIRVLGEAVCKWTPPQNEMVAYRSFHPFQSLILDSNSRLEIHLWAVWAIHHILTKKNTRYVPILRECPNLQRFLLFVVSTDVATLCAAQTSSHPLRQIFGLNLEAAEGGVLKSGPVVVPESWRSLCSPLYFIPPQRKLSNYESSSSLYHSHQSTSLAFVTPGDALARLPAFDEGQTGPPMSGSPVVTGMEPVVAEEAASLGPSESQKACAHLLQRLAVEIIEAVLAYEAENHS
;
A
#
# COMPACT_ATOMS: atom_id res chain seq x y z
N MET A 1 11.89 -15.66 -24.38
CA MET A 1 11.28 -16.43 -23.28
C MET A 1 12.32 -16.62 -22.19
N TYR A 2 12.04 -16.19 -20.95
CA TYR A 2 12.79 -16.59 -19.75
C TYR A 2 11.72 -17.02 -18.75
N ASP A 3 11.79 -18.30 -18.39
CA ASP A 3 10.85 -18.99 -17.53
C ASP A 3 10.83 -18.36 -16.12
N ARG A 4 9.68 -17.79 -15.73
CA ARG A 4 9.54 -17.00 -14.48
C ARG A 4 9.24 -17.84 -13.25
N TYR A 5 9.25 -19.17 -13.37
CA TYR A 5 8.97 -20.10 -12.27
C TYR A 5 10.14 -21.03 -11.92
N ALA A 6 11.35 -20.80 -12.45
CA ALA A 6 12.49 -21.64 -12.13
C ALA A 6 12.91 -21.45 -10.66
N VAL A 7 12.73 -22.50 -9.85
CA VAL A 7 13.34 -22.62 -8.52
C VAL A 7 14.83 -22.27 -8.64
N PRO A 8 15.36 -21.33 -7.83
CA PRO A 8 16.76 -20.95 -7.97
C PRO A 8 17.65 -22.17 -7.80
N SER A 9 18.61 -22.34 -8.69
CA SER A 9 19.56 -23.44 -8.60
C SER A 9 20.23 -23.48 -7.21
N LEU A 10 20.61 -24.68 -6.75
CA LEU A 10 21.38 -24.82 -5.51
C LEU A 10 22.62 -23.93 -5.53
N GLU A 11 23.31 -23.86 -6.68
CA GLU A 11 24.43 -22.94 -6.92
C GLU A 11 24.07 -21.48 -6.62
N ASP A 12 22.97 -20.96 -7.18
CA ASP A 12 22.54 -19.57 -6.95
C ASP A 12 22.11 -19.30 -5.51
N THR A 13 21.58 -20.32 -4.82
CA THR A 13 21.24 -20.24 -3.40
C THR A 13 22.49 -20.20 -2.54
N CYS A 14 23.48 -21.07 -2.79
CA CYS A 14 24.78 -21.06 -2.12
C CYS A 14 25.55 -19.75 -2.36
N VAL A 15 25.63 -19.27 -3.60
CA VAL A 15 26.28 -17.97 -3.92
C VAL A 15 25.60 -16.83 -3.16
N ARG A 16 24.26 -16.80 -3.11
CA ARG A 16 23.51 -15.77 -2.36
C ARG A 16 23.79 -15.84 -0.86
N TRP A 17 23.89 -17.04 -0.29
CA TRP A 17 24.20 -17.22 1.12
C TRP A 17 25.64 -16.78 1.42
N ILE A 18 26.64 -17.27 0.67
CA ILE A 18 28.06 -16.92 0.82
C ILE A 18 28.25 -15.40 0.74
N THR A 19 27.62 -14.73 -0.24
CA THR A 19 27.75 -13.28 -0.41
C THR A 19 27.01 -12.43 0.64
N LYS A 20 26.02 -13.01 1.35
CA LYS A 20 25.41 -12.38 2.54
C LYS A 20 26.23 -12.60 3.80
N ASN A 21 26.91 -13.74 3.88
CA ASN A 21 27.53 -14.27 5.09
C ASN A 21 29.06 -14.38 4.94
N LEU A 22 29.67 -13.51 4.14
CA LEU A 22 31.07 -13.65 3.69
C LEU A 22 32.05 -13.76 4.87
N HIS A 23 31.82 -13.01 5.94
CA HIS A 23 32.65 -12.99 7.15
C HIS A 23 32.70 -14.32 7.91
N TYR A 24 31.70 -15.20 7.75
CA TYR A 24 31.72 -16.53 8.36
C TYR A 24 32.66 -17.50 7.63
N VAL A 25 32.85 -17.30 6.33
CA VAL A 25 33.57 -18.23 5.44
C VAL A 25 34.97 -17.74 5.05
N ILE A 26 35.44 -16.64 5.63
CA ILE A 26 36.80 -16.12 5.41
C ILE A 26 37.51 -15.81 6.74
N THR A 27 38.84 -15.83 6.74
CA THR A 27 39.70 -15.38 7.85
C THR A 27 40.67 -14.31 7.34
N ARG A 28 40.98 -13.32 8.19
CA ARG A 28 42.05 -12.36 7.92
C ARG A 28 43.41 -12.99 8.20
N CYS A 29 44.35 -12.87 7.27
CA CYS A 29 45.75 -13.29 7.47
C CYS A 29 46.40 -12.42 8.56
N SER A 30 46.95 -13.05 9.60
CA SER A 30 47.68 -12.38 10.68
C SER A 30 49.13 -12.01 10.31
N ASP A 31 49.72 -12.71 9.33
CA ASP A 31 51.16 -12.72 9.09
C ASP A 31 51.56 -11.89 7.84
N CYS A 32 50.60 -11.14 7.30
CA CYS A 32 50.73 -10.42 6.05
C CYS A 32 50.96 -8.91 6.32
N SER A 33 51.99 -8.31 5.68
CA SER A 33 52.26 -6.86 5.77
C SER A 33 51.11 -5.99 5.23
N GLU A 34 50.34 -6.53 4.28
CA GLU A 34 49.10 -5.96 3.77
C GLU A 34 47.90 -6.81 4.20
N PRO A 35 46.74 -6.20 4.55
CA PRO A 35 45.55 -6.94 4.94
C PRO A 35 45.05 -7.83 3.80
N LYS A 36 45.00 -9.15 4.03
CA LYS A 36 44.53 -10.16 3.07
C LYS A 36 43.55 -11.11 3.73
N TYR A 37 42.59 -11.59 2.95
CA TYR A 37 41.61 -12.59 3.40
C TYR A 37 41.81 -13.93 2.69
N VAL A 38 41.57 -15.01 3.41
CA VAL A 38 41.64 -16.39 2.90
C VAL A 38 40.34 -17.12 3.18
N TRP A 39 39.98 -18.08 2.33
CA TRP A 39 38.79 -18.91 2.53
C TRP A 39 38.97 -19.86 3.72
N ARG A 40 37.89 -20.06 4.47
CA ARG A 40 37.75 -21.13 5.47
C ARG A 40 37.16 -22.36 4.80
N PHE A 41 38.00 -23.11 4.09
CA PHE A 41 37.56 -24.39 3.53
C PHE A 41 37.61 -25.51 4.58
N PRO A 42 36.68 -26.48 4.52
CA PRO A 42 36.74 -27.67 5.37
C PRO A 42 38.00 -28.50 5.15
N HIS A 43 38.57 -28.45 3.94
CA HIS A 43 39.77 -29.19 3.56
C HIS A 43 40.79 -28.31 2.84
N PRO A 44 42.11 -28.56 3.01
CA PRO A 44 43.18 -27.73 2.44
C PRO A 44 43.19 -27.65 0.91
N ASN A 45 42.74 -28.72 0.23
CA ASN A 45 42.76 -28.85 -1.23
C ASN A 45 41.43 -28.44 -1.89
N CYS A 46 40.47 -27.91 -1.12
CA CYS A 46 39.18 -27.53 -1.65
C CYS A 46 39.31 -26.26 -2.49
N ARG A 47 38.73 -26.27 -3.71
CA ARG A 47 38.73 -25.12 -4.62
C ARG A 47 37.33 -24.86 -5.15
N ILE A 48 37.01 -23.61 -5.42
CA ILE A 48 35.74 -23.21 -6.03
C ILE A 48 35.95 -23.13 -7.54
N VAL A 49 35.25 -23.99 -8.28
CA VAL A 49 35.30 -24.02 -9.74
C VAL A 49 34.81 -22.70 -10.35
N ALA A 50 35.14 -22.46 -11.62
CA ALA A 50 35.03 -21.13 -12.25
C ALA A 50 33.64 -20.50 -12.17
N ARG A 51 32.57 -21.24 -12.50
CA ARG A 51 31.22 -20.69 -12.59
C ARG A 51 30.69 -20.13 -11.25
N PRO A 52 30.72 -20.88 -10.12
CA PRO A 52 30.41 -20.31 -8.81
C PRO A 52 31.35 -19.18 -8.38
N ALA A 53 32.66 -19.30 -8.61
CA ALA A 53 33.64 -18.28 -8.22
C ALA A 53 33.36 -16.93 -8.90
N GLU A 54 33.10 -16.95 -10.21
CA GLU A 54 32.74 -15.76 -11.00
C GLU A 54 31.40 -15.17 -10.56
N LYS A 55 30.41 -16.00 -10.20
CA LYS A 55 29.13 -15.53 -9.64
C LYS A 55 29.32 -14.87 -8.28
N ILE A 56 30.17 -15.41 -7.41
CA ILE A 56 30.52 -14.80 -6.11
C ILE A 56 31.19 -13.45 -6.36
N LEU A 57 32.22 -13.40 -7.20
CA LEU A 57 32.94 -12.17 -7.56
C LEU A 57 31.97 -11.08 -8.06
N LEU A 58 31.13 -11.40 -9.03
CA LEU A 58 30.14 -10.48 -9.58
C LEU A 58 29.15 -9.99 -8.52
N LYS A 59 28.72 -10.86 -7.60
CA LYS A 59 27.76 -10.49 -6.56
C LYS A 59 28.39 -9.59 -5.50
N LEU A 60 29.68 -9.78 -5.17
CA LEU A 60 30.44 -8.88 -4.31
C LEU A 60 30.63 -7.50 -4.97
N CYS A 61 30.93 -7.45 -6.27
CA CYS A 61 30.95 -6.20 -7.05
C CYS A 61 29.60 -5.48 -6.97
N LYS A 62 28.49 -6.18 -7.27
CA LYS A 62 27.13 -5.59 -7.25
C LYS A 62 26.71 -5.06 -5.86
N ARG A 63 27.27 -5.60 -4.79
CA ARG A 63 27.01 -5.16 -3.42
C ARG A 63 27.97 -4.06 -2.94
N GLN A 64 28.94 -3.66 -3.76
CA GLN A 64 29.97 -2.68 -3.40
C GLN A 64 30.79 -3.12 -2.15
N ILE A 65 30.97 -4.44 -1.99
CA ILE A 65 31.74 -5.03 -0.87
C ILE A 65 33.19 -5.30 -1.28
N LEU A 66 33.43 -5.62 -2.56
CA LEU A 66 34.76 -6.01 -3.03
C LEU A 66 35.77 -4.84 -2.92
N ARG A 67 36.85 -5.08 -2.18
CA ARG A 67 38.02 -4.19 -2.01
C ARG A 67 39.31 -4.97 -2.30
N ASP A 68 40.42 -4.26 -2.38
CA ASP A 68 41.76 -4.81 -2.62
C ASP A 68 42.10 -6.03 -1.73
N GLU A 69 41.82 -5.94 -0.43
CA GLU A 69 42.07 -7.00 0.56
C GLU A 69 41.34 -8.33 0.25
N TYR A 70 40.20 -8.26 -0.44
CA TYR A 70 39.38 -9.43 -0.80
C TYR A 70 39.80 -10.09 -2.10
N LEU A 71 40.60 -9.46 -2.97
CA LEU A 71 41.01 -10.06 -4.25
C LEU A 71 41.89 -11.31 -4.06
N SER A 72 42.59 -11.40 -2.93
CA SER A 72 43.35 -12.60 -2.54
C SER A 72 42.48 -13.87 -2.42
N LEU A 73 41.18 -13.72 -2.14
CA LEU A 73 40.20 -14.82 -2.15
C LEU A 73 40.00 -15.43 -3.55
N PHE A 74 40.36 -14.71 -4.61
CA PHE A 74 40.23 -15.14 -6.00
C PHE A 74 41.57 -15.51 -6.64
N SER A 75 42.56 -15.87 -5.81
CA SER A 75 43.82 -16.45 -6.28
C SER A 75 43.66 -17.89 -6.75
N ILE A 76 44.57 -18.34 -7.62
CA ILE A 76 44.56 -19.70 -8.18
C ILE A 76 44.57 -20.79 -7.09
N LYS A 77 45.09 -20.48 -5.89
CA LYS A 77 45.04 -21.36 -4.73
C LYS A 77 43.61 -21.77 -4.35
N TYR A 78 42.64 -20.87 -4.48
CA TYR A 78 41.29 -21.08 -3.94
C TYR A 78 40.21 -21.22 -5.01
N VAL A 79 40.41 -20.66 -6.19
CA VAL A 79 39.39 -20.63 -7.23
C VAL A 79 39.97 -20.96 -8.60
N ASP A 80 39.09 -21.31 -9.53
CA ASP A 80 39.35 -21.21 -10.97
C ASP A 80 38.66 -19.96 -11.52
N LEU A 81 39.23 -19.35 -12.57
CA LEU A 81 38.62 -18.21 -13.28
C LEU A 81 38.84 -18.38 -14.79
N VAL A 82 37.79 -18.16 -15.57
CA VAL A 82 37.83 -18.23 -17.04
C VAL A 82 37.26 -16.95 -17.67
N SER A 83 36.18 -16.43 -17.10
CA SER A 83 35.43 -15.25 -17.58
C SER A 83 35.10 -14.25 -16.45
N PRO A 84 36.08 -13.75 -15.68
CA PRO A 84 35.82 -12.87 -14.54
C PRO A 84 35.15 -11.55 -14.93
N VAL A 85 34.26 -11.08 -14.04
CA VAL A 85 33.53 -9.80 -14.18
C VAL A 85 33.80 -8.90 -12.97
N LEU A 86 34.56 -7.84 -13.22
CA LEU A 86 34.85 -6.74 -12.30
C LEU A 86 34.09 -5.51 -12.78
N ARG A 87 33.20 -4.99 -11.93
CA ARG A 87 32.33 -3.86 -12.29
C ARG A 87 32.16 -2.91 -11.12
N ASP A 88 32.35 -1.61 -11.41
CA ASP A 88 32.10 -0.52 -10.46
C ASP A 88 32.88 -0.70 -9.15
N VAL A 89 34.14 -1.15 -9.24
CA VAL A 89 35.01 -1.42 -8.09
C VAL A 89 36.24 -0.50 -8.07
N SER A 90 36.75 -0.22 -6.88
CA SER A 90 38.01 0.50 -6.67
C SER A 90 39.08 -0.52 -6.30
N VAL A 91 39.81 -0.98 -7.30
CA VAL A 91 40.89 -1.96 -7.14
C VAL A 91 42.15 -1.45 -7.81
N ASN A 92 43.27 -1.61 -7.10
CA ASN A 92 44.58 -1.18 -7.56
C ASN A 92 45.17 -2.17 -8.59
N PRO A 93 46.02 -1.70 -9.53
CA PRO A 93 46.70 -2.60 -10.45
C PRO A 93 47.56 -3.67 -9.76
N SER A 94 48.17 -3.34 -8.61
CA SER A 94 49.01 -4.30 -7.86
C SER A 94 48.21 -5.52 -7.39
N THR A 95 46.97 -5.33 -6.93
CA THR A 95 46.10 -6.41 -6.43
C THR A 95 45.45 -7.20 -7.55
N LEU A 96 45.20 -6.56 -8.71
CA LEU A 96 44.71 -7.23 -9.92
C LEU A 96 45.71 -8.21 -10.54
N ARG A 97 46.98 -8.19 -10.13
CA ARG A 97 47.98 -9.18 -10.56
C ARG A 97 47.61 -10.62 -10.19
N VAL A 98 46.66 -10.83 -9.29
CA VAL A 98 46.06 -12.15 -9.04
C VAL A 98 45.52 -12.79 -10.33
N LEU A 99 45.10 -11.99 -11.31
CA LEU A 99 44.63 -12.47 -12.62
C LEU A 99 45.76 -13.08 -13.47
N ARG A 100 47.03 -12.78 -13.17
CA ARG A 100 48.19 -13.30 -13.89
C ARG A 100 48.35 -14.80 -13.72
N ASP A 101 47.80 -15.38 -12.66
CA ASP A 101 47.91 -16.82 -12.42
C ASP A 101 46.95 -17.63 -13.32
N PHE A 102 46.02 -16.96 -14.01
CA PHE A 102 44.97 -17.62 -14.79
C PHE A 102 45.22 -17.54 -16.30
N LYS A 103 44.58 -18.45 -17.04
CA LYS A 103 44.43 -18.41 -18.50
C LYS A 103 42.99 -18.00 -18.83
N LEU A 104 42.75 -16.70 -18.94
CA LEU A 104 41.41 -16.14 -19.14
C LEU A 104 40.97 -16.30 -20.60
N TYR A 105 39.66 -16.44 -20.80
CA TYR A 105 39.01 -16.49 -22.11
C TYR A 105 38.18 -15.23 -22.36
N ASN A 106 37.48 -14.72 -21.33
CA ASN A 106 36.79 -13.43 -21.38
C ASN A 106 37.20 -12.57 -20.17
N LEU A 107 37.18 -11.25 -20.34
CA LEU A 107 37.40 -10.31 -19.23
C LEU A 107 36.44 -9.13 -19.35
N THR A 108 35.60 -8.95 -18.33
CA THR A 108 34.81 -7.74 -18.16
C THR A 108 35.36 -6.95 -16.99
N ALA A 109 35.90 -5.76 -17.26
CA ALA A 109 36.51 -4.88 -16.28
C ALA A 109 36.02 -3.44 -16.54
N THR A 110 34.81 -3.15 -16.07
CA THR A 110 34.06 -1.92 -16.40
C THR A 110 33.98 -0.96 -15.22
N SER A 111 34.08 0.35 -15.49
CA SER A 111 34.05 1.40 -14.46
C SER A 111 35.11 1.23 -13.35
N LEU A 112 36.34 0.85 -13.73
CA LEU A 112 37.44 0.75 -12.76
C LEU A 112 37.98 2.16 -12.45
N LYS A 113 37.94 2.57 -11.17
CA LYS A 113 38.30 3.95 -10.79
C LYS A 113 39.81 4.23 -10.78
N GLN A 114 40.61 3.23 -10.40
CA GLN A 114 42.06 3.37 -10.15
C GLN A 114 42.93 2.64 -11.18
N THR A 115 42.32 1.88 -12.09
CA THR A 115 43.04 1.06 -13.07
C THR A 115 42.62 1.46 -14.48
N ASN A 116 43.59 1.80 -15.32
CA ASN A 116 43.38 2.08 -16.75
C ASN A 116 43.56 0.82 -17.62
N LEU A 117 43.24 0.93 -18.92
CA LEU A 117 43.36 -0.19 -19.88
C LEU A 117 44.75 -0.83 -19.88
N ASN A 118 45.81 -0.03 -19.92
CA ASN A 118 47.19 -0.52 -20.04
C ASN A 118 47.61 -1.27 -18.78
N SER A 119 47.28 -0.70 -17.62
CA SER A 119 47.52 -1.31 -16.31
C SER A 119 46.74 -2.61 -16.14
N LEU A 120 45.51 -2.68 -16.65
CA LEU A 120 44.71 -3.91 -16.63
C LEU A 120 45.37 -5.02 -17.47
N ILE A 121 45.77 -4.69 -18.71
CA ILE A 121 46.39 -5.67 -19.62
C ILE A 121 47.76 -6.11 -19.10
N SER A 122 48.52 -5.23 -18.43
CA SER A 122 49.79 -5.60 -17.81
C SER A 122 49.66 -6.54 -16.61
N CYS A 123 48.45 -6.65 -16.02
CA CYS A 123 48.14 -7.60 -14.95
C CYS A 123 47.79 -9.02 -15.47
N LEU A 124 47.70 -9.21 -16.79
CA LEU A 124 47.38 -10.51 -17.39
C LEU A 124 48.67 -11.31 -17.67
N SER A 125 48.58 -12.64 -17.63
CA SER A 125 49.64 -13.52 -18.13
C SER A 125 49.77 -13.46 -19.64
N GLU A 126 50.90 -13.91 -20.17
CA GLU A 126 51.05 -14.14 -21.62
C GLU A 126 50.01 -15.14 -22.13
N ALA A 127 49.76 -16.22 -21.38
CA ALA A 127 48.73 -17.20 -21.73
C ALA A 127 47.32 -16.56 -21.81
N SER A 128 46.98 -15.65 -20.89
CA SER A 128 45.74 -14.87 -20.97
C SER A 128 45.75 -13.91 -22.15
N ALA A 129 46.84 -13.18 -22.37
CA ALA A 129 46.95 -12.22 -23.47
C ALA A 129 46.75 -12.91 -24.83
N GLU A 130 47.32 -14.11 -25.02
CA GLU A 130 47.14 -14.90 -26.23
C GLU A 130 45.76 -15.56 -26.33
N ASN A 131 45.12 -15.94 -25.22
CA ASN A 131 43.87 -16.71 -25.22
C ASN A 131 42.60 -15.85 -25.15
N LEU A 132 42.71 -14.57 -24.80
CA LEU A 132 41.55 -13.71 -24.58
C LEU A 132 40.76 -13.49 -25.87
N VAL A 133 39.49 -13.87 -25.86
CA VAL A 133 38.55 -13.72 -26.98
C VAL A 133 37.66 -12.49 -26.81
N SER A 134 37.28 -12.16 -25.57
CA SER A 134 36.45 -10.99 -25.28
C SER A 134 37.05 -10.08 -24.21
N LEU A 135 37.10 -8.78 -24.50
CA LEU A 135 37.51 -7.74 -23.58
C LEU A 135 36.46 -6.64 -23.53
N ASN A 136 35.91 -6.41 -22.33
CA ASN A 136 34.99 -5.31 -22.06
C ASN A 136 35.57 -4.37 -21.01
N VAL A 137 35.97 -3.18 -21.45
CA VAL A 137 36.55 -2.10 -20.64
C VAL A 137 35.70 -0.84 -20.71
N ALA A 138 34.39 -1.00 -20.90
CA ALA A 138 33.46 0.12 -20.96
C ALA A 138 33.55 0.99 -19.70
N ASN A 139 33.52 2.30 -19.90
CA ASN A 139 33.61 3.30 -18.83
C ASN A 139 34.91 3.23 -17.98
N THR A 140 35.96 2.60 -18.49
CA THR A 140 37.29 2.57 -17.85
C THR A 140 38.19 3.65 -18.47
N THR A 141 39.11 4.20 -17.68
CA THR A 141 40.05 5.21 -18.15
C THR A 141 40.99 4.63 -19.21
N ILE A 142 41.16 5.35 -20.32
CA ILE A 142 42.15 5.06 -21.36
C ILE A 142 43.03 6.31 -21.45
N GLU A 143 44.34 6.13 -21.34
CA GLU A 143 45.31 7.21 -21.51
C GLU A 143 45.21 7.74 -22.95
N GLU A 144 45.26 9.06 -23.12
CA GLU A 144 45.17 9.70 -24.44
C GLU A 144 46.43 9.45 -25.29
N ASN A 145 47.54 9.02 -24.67
CA ASN A 145 48.78 8.70 -25.35
C ASN A 145 48.64 7.44 -26.21
N LYS A 146 48.98 7.57 -27.50
CA LYS A 146 48.74 6.57 -28.55
C LYS A 146 49.54 5.27 -28.36
N LEU A 147 50.81 5.37 -27.94
CA LEU A 147 51.75 4.25 -27.86
C LEU A 147 51.35 3.19 -26.81
N PRO A 148 50.99 3.54 -25.57
CA PRO A 148 50.56 2.55 -24.56
C PRO A 148 49.34 1.71 -24.96
N VAL A 149 48.34 2.31 -25.61
CA VAL A 149 47.12 1.61 -26.06
C VAL A 149 47.44 0.63 -27.20
N ILE A 150 48.27 1.06 -28.15
CA ILE A 150 48.78 0.24 -29.26
C ILE A 150 49.51 -0.99 -28.73
N ILE A 151 50.47 -0.78 -27.82
CA ILE A 151 51.28 -1.86 -27.25
C ILE A 151 50.40 -2.85 -26.49
N SER A 152 49.47 -2.35 -25.68
CA SER A 152 48.63 -3.21 -24.84
C SER A 152 47.64 -4.03 -25.65
N LEU A 153 46.89 -3.41 -26.56
CA LEU A 153 45.92 -4.13 -27.39
C LEU A 153 46.60 -5.06 -28.40
N GLY A 154 47.78 -4.71 -28.92
CA GLY A 154 48.53 -5.56 -29.84
C GLY A 154 48.98 -6.91 -29.27
N ARG A 155 48.98 -7.07 -27.95
CA ARG A 155 49.23 -8.37 -27.29
C ARG A 155 48.04 -9.34 -27.45
N LEU A 156 46.82 -8.84 -27.65
CA LEU A 156 45.58 -9.61 -27.62
C LEU A 156 45.19 -10.14 -29.00
N LYS A 157 46.09 -10.90 -29.66
CA LYS A 157 45.95 -11.27 -31.08
C LYS A 157 44.73 -12.12 -31.43
N ASN A 158 44.16 -12.84 -30.45
CA ASN A 158 42.97 -13.68 -30.63
C ASN A 158 41.66 -12.99 -30.24
N LEU A 159 41.70 -11.70 -29.92
CA LEU A 159 40.52 -10.96 -29.51
C LEU A 159 39.50 -10.87 -30.66
N GLN A 160 38.29 -11.37 -30.40
CA GLN A 160 37.16 -11.33 -31.33
C GLN A 160 36.13 -10.29 -30.91
N ALA A 161 36.03 -9.95 -29.62
CA ALA A 161 35.06 -8.97 -29.13
C ALA A 161 35.73 -7.89 -28.26
N LEU A 162 35.57 -6.63 -28.66
CA LEU A 162 36.10 -5.48 -27.93
C LEU A 162 35.00 -4.46 -27.63
N ASN A 163 34.84 -4.13 -26.34
CA ASN A 163 33.97 -3.05 -25.90
C ASN A 163 34.77 -1.95 -25.19
N VAL A 164 34.84 -0.80 -25.85
CA VAL A 164 35.51 0.43 -25.39
C VAL A 164 34.49 1.57 -25.21
N SER A 165 33.21 1.25 -25.08
CA SER A 165 32.16 2.25 -24.96
C SER A 165 32.34 3.16 -23.74
N ARG A 166 31.94 4.43 -23.85
CA ARG A 166 32.06 5.45 -22.79
C ARG A 166 33.49 5.67 -22.30
N THR A 167 34.48 5.51 -23.18
CA THR A 167 35.88 5.80 -22.89
C THR A 167 36.38 6.92 -23.80
N LYS A 168 37.59 7.42 -23.56
CA LYS A 168 38.28 8.39 -24.42
C LYS A 168 38.92 7.75 -25.68
N PHE A 169 38.42 6.59 -26.12
CA PHE A 169 38.93 5.90 -27.31
C PHE A 169 38.70 6.74 -28.58
N THR A 170 39.78 7.12 -29.26
CA THR A 170 39.76 8.05 -30.40
C THR A 170 39.73 7.34 -31.76
N THR A 171 39.49 8.10 -32.83
CA THR A 171 39.59 7.62 -34.22
C THR A 171 40.96 6.98 -34.52
N GLU A 172 42.04 7.55 -33.99
CA GLU A 172 43.38 7.00 -34.18
C GLU A 172 43.60 5.71 -33.39
N CYS A 173 43.07 5.62 -32.16
CA CYS A 173 43.07 4.37 -31.40
C CYS A 173 42.36 3.26 -32.17
N LEU A 174 41.23 3.58 -32.81
CA LEU A 174 40.49 2.65 -33.66
C LEU A 174 41.32 2.19 -34.86
N GLN A 175 41.94 3.13 -35.59
CA GLN A 175 42.78 2.79 -36.75
C GLN A 175 43.92 1.84 -36.39
N ASN A 176 44.56 2.04 -35.24
CA ASN A 176 45.63 1.16 -34.80
C ASN A 176 45.12 -0.18 -34.27
N ALA A 177 44.05 -0.17 -33.47
CA ALA A 177 43.46 -1.39 -32.92
C ALA A 177 43.02 -2.35 -34.03
N VAL A 178 42.40 -1.84 -35.11
CA VAL A 178 41.99 -2.63 -36.27
C VAL A 178 43.17 -3.35 -36.92
N LYS A 179 44.31 -2.67 -37.10
CA LYS A 179 45.52 -3.28 -37.68
C LYS A 179 46.11 -4.38 -36.80
N LEU A 180 45.97 -4.25 -35.49
CA LEU A 180 46.58 -5.14 -34.50
C LEU A 180 45.68 -6.31 -34.11
N LEU A 181 44.37 -6.20 -34.36
CA LEU A 181 43.34 -7.17 -33.97
C LEU A 181 42.63 -7.71 -35.21
N PRO A 182 43.30 -8.52 -36.05
CA PRO A 182 42.76 -8.97 -37.35
C PRO A 182 41.59 -9.96 -37.22
N ARG A 183 41.37 -10.53 -36.02
CA ARG A 183 40.29 -11.50 -35.74
C ARG A 183 39.05 -10.85 -35.12
N LEU A 184 39.00 -9.53 -35.06
CA LEU A 184 37.92 -8.81 -34.39
C LEU A 184 36.59 -8.96 -35.17
N GLN A 185 35.60 -9.55 -34.50
CA GLN A 185 34.25 -9.80 -35.04
C GLN A 185 33.21 -8.84 -34.44
N TYR A 186 33.38 -8.40 -33.19
CA TYR A 186 32.42 -7.53 -32.50
C TYR A 186 33.12 -6.32 -31.90
N LEU A 187 32.63 -5.13 -32.25
CA LEU A 187 33.17 -3.87 -31.76
C LEU A 187 32.06 -2.97 -31.21
N ASN A 188 32.24 -2.51 -29.97
CA ASN A 188 31.39 -1.50 -29.36
C ASN A 188 32.19 -0.23 -29.05
N ILE A 189 31.89 0.83 -29.81
CA ILE A 189 32.49 2.17 -29.71
C ILE A 189 31.46 3.22 -29.24
N SER A 190 30.35 2.78 -28.66
CA SER A 190 29.25 3.65 -28.22
C SER A 190 29.73 4.76 -27.28
N ARG A 191 29.21 5.98 -27.45
CA ARG A 191 29.53 7.15 -26.60
C ARG A 191 31.04 7.43 -26.48
N THR A 192 31.78 7.23 -27.56
CA THR A 192 33.14 7.75 -27.73
C THR A 192 33.11 8.99 -28.63
N ASN A 193 34.27 9.63 -28.84
CA ASN A 193 34.39 10.78 -29.74
C ASN A 193 34.81 10.36 -31.18
N ILE A 194 34.60 9.09 -31.54
CA ILE A 194 34.90 8.60 -32.89
C ILE A 194 33.91 9.20 -33.89
N ASN A 195 34.46 9.88 -34.90
CA ASN A 195 33.71 10.50 -36.00
C ASN A 195 34.13 9.96 -37.38
N ASN A 196 35.09 9.03 -37.43
CA ASN A 196 35.51 8.38 -38.66
C ASN A 196 35.79 6.91 -38.36
N ILE A 197 35.11 6.03 -39.09
CA ILE A 197 35.21 4.58 -38.94
C ILE A 197 35.81 3.90 -40.18
N THR A 198 36.31 4.65 -41.15
CA THR A 198 36.80 4.10 -42.44
C THR A 198 37.91 3.06 -42.25
N SER A 199 38.67 3.11 -41.16
CA SER A 199 39.65 2.06 -40.82
C SER A 199 39.02 0.67 -40.64
N LEU A 200 37.73 0.56 -40.33
CA LEU A 200 37.03 -0.73 -40.22
C LEU A 200 36.96 -1.50 -41.54
N LEU A 201 37.25 -0.87 -42.68
CA LEU A 201 37.32 -1.55 -43.98
C LEU A 201 38.40 -2.65 -44.03
N ASP A 202 39.42 -2.56 -43.17
CA ASP A 202 40.42 -3.62 -43.00
C ASP A 202 39.80 -4.89 -42.38
N LEU A 203 38.66 -4.77 -41.68
CA LEU A 203 37.90 -5.87 -41.08
C LEU A 203 36.64 -6.24 -41.87
N ARG A 204 36.49 -5.77 -43.12
CA ARG A 204 35.25 -5.95 -43.91
C ARG A 204 34.78 -7.41 -44.07
N GLY A 205 35.71 -8.37 -44.01
CA GLY A 205 35.45 -9.81 -44.12
C GLY A 205 35.39 -10.55 -42.78
N THR A 206 35.43 -9.86 -41.64
CA THR A 206 35.43 -10.47 -40.30
C THR A 206 34.47 -9.80 -39.32
N LEU A 207 34.23 -8.49 -39.46
CA LEU A 207 33.40 -7.73 -38.52
C LEU A 207 31.91 -8.10 -38.69
N MET A 208 31.39 -8.85 -37.72
CA MET A 208 30.01 -9.32 -37.64
C MET A 208 29.10 -8.38 -36.85
N GLY A 209 29.63 -7.60 -35.92
CA GLY A 209 28.83 -6.71 -35.08
C GLY A 209 29.48 -5.37 -34.78
N LEU A 210 28.74 -4.30 -35.02
CA LEU A 210 29.19 -2.92 -34.78
C LEU A 210 28.13 -2.14 -33.98
N ILE A 211 28.51 -1.67 -32.78
CA ILE A 211 27.64 -0.89 -31.90
C ILE A 211 28.21 0.52 -31.74
N MET A 212 27.44 1.50 -32.19
CA MET A 212 27.76 2.91 -32.31
C MET A 212 26.73 3.80 -31.59
N HIS A 213 26.10 3.28 -30.53
CA HIS A 213 25.06 4.00 -29.80
C HIS A 213 25.56 5.37 -29.29
N LYS A 214 24.83 6.44 -29.62
CA LYS A 214 25.17 7.83 -29.31
C LYS A 214 26.61 8.23 -29.70
N LEU A 215 27.07 7.83 -30.88
CA LEU A 215 28.20 8.53 -31.52
C LEU A 215 27.74 9.89 -32.07
N ASN A 216 28.65 10.87 -32.04
CA ASN A 216 28.38 12.17 -32.64
C ASN A 216 28.53 12.10 -34.17
N LEU A 217 27.40 11.90 -34.85
CA LEU A 217 27.29 11.86 -36.30
C LEU A 217 26.44 13.04 -36.81
N ASP A 218 26.64 14.24 -36.26
CA ASP A 218 25.81 15.42 -36.58
C ASP A 218 26.16 16.08 -37.91
N SER A 219 27.41 15.96 -38.38
CA SER A 219 27.83 16.47 -39.70
C SER A 219 27.31 15.56 -40.82
N ARG A 220 26.75 16.16 -41.88
CA ARG A 220 26.32 15.44 -43.09
C ARG A 220 27.47 14.64 -43.71
N GLN A 221 28.66 15.25 -43.82
CA GLN A 221 29.83 14.58 -44.38
C GLN A 221 30.30 13.39 -43.54
N VAL A 222 30.21 13.51 -42.21
CA VAL A 222 30.55 12.42 -41.28
C VAL A 222 29.56 11.27 -41.44
N LEU A 223 28.26 11.58 -41.44
CA LEU A 223 27.20 10.58 -41.58
C LEU A 223 27.28 9.83 -42.90
N GLU A 224 27.50 10.55 -44.01
CA GLU A 224 27.69 9.96 -45.33
C GLU A 224 28.89 9.02 -45.38
N ARG A 225 30.04 9.43 -44.82
CA ARG A 225 31.25 8.59 -44.73
C ARG A 225 31.03 7.33 -43.90
N VAL A 226 30.29 7.45 -42.80
CA VAL A 226 29.94 6.31 -41.93
C VAL A 226 29.06 5.32 -42.70
N LEU A 227 28.03 5.79 -43.41
CA LEU A 227 27.17 4.93 -44.23
C LEU A 227 27.95 4.24 -45.36
N LEU A 228 28.79 4.98 -46.08
CA LEU A 228 29.68 4.40 -47.11
C LEU A 228 30.55 3.28 -46.53
N THR A 229 31.11 3.50 -45.34
CA THR A 229 31.94 2.48 -44.68
C THR A 229 31.11 1.26 -44.28
N VAL A 230 29.94 1.48 -43.68
CA VAL A 230 29.04 0.40 -43.23
C VAL A 230 28.64 -0.50 -44.39
N PHE A 231 28.29 0.06 -45.56
CA PHE A 231 27.86 -0.72 -46.72
C PHE A 231 28.94 -1.68 -47.26
N GLU A 232 30.20 -1.42 -46.98
CA GLU A 232 31.32 -2.26 -47.42
C GLU A 232 31.67 -3.36 -46.40
N LEU A 233 31.06 -3.39 -45.22
CA LEU A 233 31.24 -4.43 -44.20
C LEU A 233 30.39 -5.66 -44.53
N ARG A 234 30.96 -6.61 -45.29
CA ARG A 234 30.22 -7.70 -45.95
C ARG A 234 29.66 -8.74 -44.98
N GLU A 235 30.38 -9.00 -43.88
CA GLU A 235 29.98 -9.98 -42.86
C GLU A 235 29.09 -9.40 -41.76
N LEU A 236 28.65 -8.14 -41.87
CA LEU A 236 27.94 -7.45 -40.80
C LEU A 236 26.55 -8.06 -40.57
N ARG A 237 26.31 -8.53 -39.35
CA ARG A 237 25.06 -9.14 -38.87
C ARG A 237 24.32 -8.26 -37.88
N VAL A 238 25.05 -7.51 -37.05
CA VAL A 238 24.51 -6.66 -36.00
C VAL A 238 25.00 -5.23 -36.19
N LEU A 239 24.07 -4.30 -36.38
CA LEU A 239 24.36 -2.87 -36.46
C LEU A 239 23.49 -2.11 -35.46
N ASP A 240 24.12 -1.35 -34.57
CA ASP A 240 23.43 -0.43 -33.67
C ASP A 240 23.94 0.99 -33.90
N VAL A 241 23.06 1.83 -34.43
CA VAL A 241 23.29 3.26 -34.73
C VAL A 241 22.34 4.14 -33.90
N SER A 242 21.80 3.58 -32.82
CA SER A 242 20.78 4.22 -32.01
C SER A 242 21.30 5.51 -31.35
N SER A 243 20.47 6.54 -31.32
CA SER A 243 20.83 7.88 -30.86
C SER A 243 19.73 8.51 -30.01
N ALA A 244 20.03 9.64 -29.38
CA ALA A 244 19.10 10.36 -28.50
C ALA A 244 18.73 11.75 -29.03
N SER A 245 19.09 12.06 -30.27
CA SER A 245 18.94 13.39 -30.84
C SER A 245 17.63 13.49 -31.61
N ASP A 246 16.67 14.27 -31.11
CA ASP A 246 15.48 14.72 -31.86
C ASP A 246 15.79 15.96 -32.72
N ARG A 247 17.07 16.19 -33.04
CA ARG A 247 17.48 17.34 -33.87
C ARG A 247 17.00 17.11 -35.29
N ASP A 248 16.46 18.16 -35.90
CA ASP A 248 16.08 18.15 -37.30
C ASP A 248 17.32 17.86 -38.17
N LYS A 249 17.37 16.63 -38.68
CA LYS A 249 18.38 16.20 -39.64
C LYS A 249 17.72 16.00 -40.99
N PRO A 250 18.20 16.70 -42.03
CA PRO A 250 17.77 16.46 -43.40
C PRO A 250 18.25 15.08 -43.81
N ARG A 251 17.37 14.34 -44.47
CA ARG A 251 17.67 13.02 -44.98
C ARG A 251 18.73 13.10 -46.06
N LEU A 252 19.78 12.30 -45.95
CA LEU A 252 20.81 12.19 -47.00
C LEU A 252 20.35 11.24 -48.11
N PRO A 253 20.64 11.52 -49.40
CA PRO A 253 20.29 10.63 -50.51
C PRO A 253 20.82 9.20 -50.35
N ILE A 254 22.04 9.07 -49.81
CA ILE A 254 22.71 7.78 -49.57
C ILE A 254 21.93 6.81 -48.65
N VAL A 255 21.03 7.33 -47.81
CA VAL A 255 20.20 6.50 -46.92
C VAL A 255 19.29 5.56 -47.72
N SER A 256 18.90 5.93 -48.95
CA SER A 256 18.13 5.03 -49.83
C SER A 256 18.86 3.71 -50.12
N ARG A 257 20.20 3.73 -50.21
CA ARG A 257 21.02 2.53 -50.43
C ARG A 257 20.95 1.54 -49.26
N LEU A 258 20.76 2.03 -48.03
CA LEU A 258 20.56 1.15 -46.85
C LEU A 258 19.33 0.26 -47.02
N CYS A 259 18.31 0.76 -47.72
CA CYS A 259 17.04 0.05 -47.92
C CYS A 259 16.99 -0.70 -49.27
N ALA A 260 18.05 -0.64 -50.08
CA ALA A 260 18.11 -1.25 -51.40
C ALA A 260 18.34 -2.78 -51.31
N PRO A 261 17.85 -3.58 -52.29
CA PRO A 261 18.13 -5.01 -52.34
C PRO A 261 19.63 -5.31 -52.41
N GLY A 262 20.08 -6.34 -51.70
CA GLY A 262 21.47 -6.81 -51.71
C GLY A 262 22.46 -5.99 -50.86
N THR A 263 22.05 -4.86 -50.27
CA THR A 263 22.84 -4.16 -49.26
C THR A 263 22.86 -4.97 -47.96
N LEU A 264 24.03 -5.13 -47.32
CA LEU A 264 24.20 -5.82 -46.03
C LEU A 264 23.49 -7.20 -45.96
N PRO A 265 23.83 -8.17 -46.83
CA PRO A 265 23.05 -9.39 -47.05
C PRO A 265 22.94 -10.33 -45.82
N HIS A 266 23.87 -10.21 -44.86
CA HIS A 266 23.90 -11.02 -43.65
C HIS A 266 23.30 -10.33 -42.42
N LEU A 267 22.73 -9.13 -42.58
CA LEU A 267 22.19 -8.36 -41.47
C LEU A 267 20.96 -9.07 -40.85
N THR A 268 21.04 -9.34 -39.56
CA THR A 268 19.96 -9.94 -38.76
C THR A 268 19.43 -8.97 -37.71
N HIS A 269 20.22 -7.97 -37.31
CA HIS A 269 19.87 -7.03 -36.25
C HIS A 269 20.22 -5.60 -36.65
N LEU A 270 19.20 -4.74 -36.70
CA LEU A 270 19.38 -3.29 -36.83
C LEU A 270 18.73 -2.57 -35.64
N ASP A 271 19.51 -1.81 -34.88
CA ASP A 271 19.00 -0.88 -33.88
C ASP A 271 19.20 0.56 -34.36
N ILE A 272 18.10 1.22 -34.70
CA ILE A 272 18.08 2.62 -35.13
C ILE A 272 17.12 3.45 -34.25
N CYS A 273 16.97 3.09 -32.97
CA CYS A 273 16.18 3.89 -32.03
C CYS A 273 16.67 5.35 -32.03
N GLY A 274 15.76 6.32 -32.04
CA GLY A 274 16.08 7.74 -32.26
C GLY A 274 16.21 8.16 -33.73
N ASN A 275 16.02 7.24 -34.69
CA ASN A 275 16.00 7.48 -36.13
C ASN A 275 17.15 8.36 -36.66
N GLN A 276 18.40 8.01 -36.32
CA GLN A 276 19.60 8.79 -36.65
C GLN A 276 19.78 9.08 -38.15
N PHE A 277 19.16 8.28 -39.04
CA PHE A 277 19.27 8.40 -40.50
C PHE A 277 18.06 9.07 -41.17
N SER A 278 17.09 9.58 -40.39
CA SER A 278 15.87 10.20 -40.90
C SER A 278 15.12 9.27 -41.88
N LEU A 279 14.93 8.01 -41.48
CA LEU A 279 14.08 7.04 -42.18
C LEU A 279 12.62 7.49 -42.12
N LYS A 280 11.88 7.20 -43.19
CA LYS A 280 10.41 7.30 -43.27
C LYS A 280 9.81 5.89 -43.17
N LEU A 281 8.50 5.83 -42.98
CA LEU A 281 7.77 4.55 -42.95
C LEU A 281 8.00 3.70 -44.22
N SER A 282 8.05 4.33 -45.39
CA SER A 282 8.33 3.64 -46.65
C SER A 282 9.70 2.97 -46.68
N ASP A 283 10.70 3.58 -46.03
CA ASP A 283 12.05 3.04 -45.95
C ASP A 283 12.09 1.84 -45.02
N VAL A 284 11.44 1.94 -43.86
CA VAL A 284 11.33 0.82 -42.91
C VAL A 284 10.66 -0.37 -43.60
N ARG A 285 9.59 -0.13 -44.36
CA ARG A 285 8.92 -1.18 -45.15
C ARG A 285 9.86 -1.80 -46.19
N ASN A 286 10.54 -0.97 -46.99
CA ASN A 286 11.47 -1.45 -48.02
C ASN A 286 12.65 -2.22 -47.41
N PHE A 287 13.17 -1.73 -46.28
CA PHE A 287 14.24 -2.37 -45.53
C PHE A 287 13.85 -3.77 -45.08
N ILE A 288 12.67 -3.94 -44.45
CA ILE A 288 12.20 -5.27 -44.01
C ILE A 288 12.05 -6.22 -45.21
N VAL A 289 11.45 -5.77 -46.30
CA VAL A 289 11.25 -6.60 -47.51
C VAL A 289 12.58 -7.05 -48.12
N ASN A 290 13.56 -6.16 -48.14
CA ASN A 290 14.86 -6.42 -48.78
C ASN A 290 15.86 -7.15 -47.86
N HIS A 291 15.52 -7.39 -46.58
CA HIS A 291 16.37 -8.11 -45.61
C HIS A 291 15.58 -9.28 -44.99
N PRO A 292 15.45 -10.42 -45.68
CA PRO A 292 14.61 -11.54 -45.25
C PRO A 292 15.13 -12.27 -43.99
N ASN A 293 16.42 -12.12 -43.67
CA ASN A 293 17.04 -12.73 -42.48
C ASN A 293 16.94 -11.83 -41.23
N LEU A 294 16.20 -10.72 -41.29
CA LEU A 294 16.09 -9.78 -40.18
C LEU A 294 15.32 -10.41 -39.01
N GLU A 295 15.95 -10.48 -37.85
CA GLU A 295 15.39 -11.02 -36.61
C GLU A 295 15.02 -9.91 -35.61
N PHE A 296 15.67 -8.75 -35.72
CA PHE A 296 15.47 -7.63 -34.80
C PHE A 296 15.52 -6.28 -35.49
N LEU A 297 14.58 -5.40 -35.11
CA LEU A 297 14.53 -4.02 -35.59
C LEU A 297 14.17 -3.04 -34.45
N GLY A 298 15.10 -2.15 -34.10
CA GLY A 298 14.90 -1.13 -33.07
C GLY A 298 14.40 0.20 -33.64
N LEU A 299 13.14 0.56 -33.38
CA LEU A 299 12.49 1.78 -33.90
C LEU A 299 11.88 2.65 -32.78
N ALA A 300 12.28 2.47 -31.52
CA ALA A 300 11.80 3.28 -30.41
C ALA A 300 12.38 4.71 -30.43
N ALA A 301 11.72 5.63 -29.74
CA ALA A 301 12.00 7.07 -29.82
C ALA A 301 12.01 7.59 -31.28
N TRP A 302 10.95 7.29 -32.02
CA TRP A 302 10.69 7.85 -33.33
C TRP A 302 10.53 9.37 -33.24
N PRO A 303 11.00 10.16 -34.23
CA PRO A 303 10.95 11.62 -34.16
C PRO A 303 9.51 12.15 -34.06
N SER A 304 9.28 13.10 -33.16
CA SER A 304 7.94 13.64 -32.84
C SER A 304 7.19 14.19 -34.07
N ARG A 305 7.94 14.76 -35.03
CA ARG A 305 7.42 15.26 -36.32
C ARG A 305 6.85 14.16 -37.25
N GLN A 306 7.28 12.92 -37.04
CA GLN A 306 6.83 11.73 -37.77
C GLN A 306 5.86 10.89 -36.92
N ASN A 307 5.23 11.46 -35.90
CA ASN A 307 4.26 10.74 -35.06
C ASN A 307 3.10 10.10 -35.86
N HIS A 308 2.73 10.70 -36.98
CA HIS A 308 1.74 10.14 -37.91
C HIS A 308 2.17 8.79 -38.53
N GLU A 309 3.46 8.44 -38.50
CA GLU A 309 3.99 7.16 -38.99
C GLU A 309 3.95 6.04 -37.94
N LEU A 310 3.74 6.35 -36.66
CA LEU A 310 3.78 5.37 -35.56
C LEU A 310 2.78 4.23 -35.75
N GLU A 311 1.59 4.55 -36.24
CA GLU A 311 0.57 3.54 -36.56
C GLU A 311 1.08 2.61 -37.67
N GLY A 312 1.67 3.15 -38.73
CA GLY A 312 2.26 2.34 -39.80
C GLY A 312 3.40 1.44 -39.32
N ILE A 313 4.25 1.92 -38.40
CA ILE A 313 5.31 1.12 -37.77
C ILE A 313 4.70 -0.01 -36.93
N TYR A 314 3.66 0.29 -36.15
CA TYR A 314 2.95 -0.72 -35.37
C TYR A 314 2.34 -1.80 -36.29
N GLN A 315 1.68 -1.42 -37.39
CA GLN A 315 1.14 -2.36 -38.36
C GLN A 315 2.22 -3.24 -39.01
N LEU A 316 3.43 -2.73 -39.22
CA LEU A 316 4.57 -3.55 -39.67
C LEU A 316 4.96 -4.60 -38.62
N SER A 317 4.91 -4.26 -37.33
CA SER A 317 5.21 -5.22 -36.25
C SER A 317 4.21 -6.37 -36.18
N LEU A 318 2.94 -6.11 -36.52
CA LEU A 318 1.90 -7.13 -36.62
C LEU A 318 2.09 -7.99 -37.87
N LYS A 319 2.46 -7.36 -39.00
CA LYS A 319 2.70 -8.05 -40.28
C LYS A 319 3.93 -8.98 -40.24
N TYR A 320 4.96 -8.62 -39.48
CA TYR A 320 6.23 -9.36 -39.41
C TYR A 320 6.54 -9.83 -37.97
N PRO A 321 5.74 -10.76 -37.41
CA PRO A 321 5.83 -11.12 -35.99
C PRO A 321 7.09 -11.92 -35.62
N HIS A 322 7.80 -12.48 -36.61
CA HIS A 322 9.10 -13.14 -36.44
C HIS A 322 10.22 -12.14 -36.12
N ILE A 323 10.04 -10.86 -36.48
CA ILE A 323 10.98 -9.79 -36.18
C ILE A 323 10.64 -9.24 -34.79
N THR A 324 11.59 -9.30 -33.87
CA THR A 324 11.45 -8.61 -32.59
C THR A 324 11.60 -7.11 -32.83
N MET A 325 10.48 -6.39 -32.89
CA MET A 325 10.49 -4.94 -33.06
C MET A 325 10.44 -4.20 -31.72
N LEU A 326 11.25 -3.15 -31.59
CA LEU A 326 11.05 -2.09 -30.60
C LEU A 326 10.27 -0.96 -31.27
N GLY A 327 9.40 -0.31 -30.52
CA GLY A 327 8.63 0.81 -31.03
C GLY A 327 8.03 1.64 -29.92
N ASP A 328 7.34 2.68 -30.36
CA ASP A 328 6.66 3.67 -29.53
C ASP A 328 5.14 3.53 -29.57
N ARG A 329 4.64 2.52 -30.29
CA ARG A 329 3.22 2.21 -30.35
C ARG A 329 2.96 0.71 -30.27
N GLY A 330 1.93 0.34 -29.53
CA GLY A 330 1.45 -1.03 -29.39
C GLY A 330 2.18 -1.84 -28.32
N GLU A 331 1.48 -2.85 -27.82
CA GLU A 331 1.85 -3.65 -26.65
C GLU A 331 3.17 -4.39 -26.75
N LYS A 332 3.30 -5.23 -27.76
CA LYS A 332 4.51 -6.04 -27.94
C LYS A 332 5.73 -5.15 -28.22
N PRO A 333 5.67 -4.13 -29.10
CA PRO A 333 6.78 -3.19 -29.28
C PRO A 333 7.17 -2.41 -28.01
N LEU A 334 6.20 -1.85 -27.27
CA LEU A 334 6.47 -1.10 -26.04
C LEU A 334 7.04 -1.99 -24.93
N LEU A 335 6.50 -3.21 -24.76
CA LEU A 335 7.06 -4.21 -23.84
C LEU A 335 8.51 -4.55 -24.22
N ASN A 336 8.78 -4.83 -25.50
CA ASN A 336 10.12 -5.11 -25.97
C ASN A 336 11.07 -3.93 -25.69
N THR A 337 10.60 -2.70 -25.89
CA THR A 337 11.36 -1.47 -25.59
C THR A 337 11.76 -1.44 -24.12
N LEU A 338 10.83 -1.68 -23.19
CA LEU A 338 11.12 -1.75 -21.76
C LEU A 338 12.08 -2.89 -21.38
N MET A 339 11.93 -4.07 -22.00
CA MET A 339 12.75 -5.24 -21.68
C MET A 339 14.21 -5.12 -22.15
N ARG A 340 14.43 -4.52 -23.33
CA ARG A 340 15.75 -4.44 -23.97
C ARG A 340 16.57 -3.22 -23.52
N ASN A 341 15.91 -2.08 -23.26
CA ASN A 341 16.59 -0.81 -23.01
C ASN A 341 16.88 -0.50 -21.53
N LYS A 342 17.18 -1.51 -20.71
CA LYS A 342 17.34 -1.41 -19.24
C LYS A 342 18.18 -0.21 -18.76
N ASP A 343 19.25 0.13 -19.49
CA ASP A 343 20.19 1.20 -19.17
C ASP A 343 20.09 2.44 -20.11
N ARG A 344 19.13 2.46 -21.04
CA ARG A 344 18.95 3.54 -22.02
C ARG A 344 17.74 4.40 -21.64
N ARG A 345 17.91 5.22 -20.59
CA ARG A 345 16.84 6.02 -19.96
C ARG A 345 15.91 6.74 -20.93
N ILE A 346 16.45 7.42 -21.93
CA ILE A 346 15.64 8.22 -22.86
C ILE A 346 14.57 7.39 -23.59
N TYR A 347 14.91 6.16 -23.99
CA TYR A 347 13.95 5.26 -24.65
C TYR A 347 12.92 4.71 -23.66
N LEU A 348 13.33 4.46 -22.41
CA LEU A 348 12.42 4.02 -21.35
C LEU A 348 11.43 5.13 -20.95
N GLN A 349 11.89 6.38 -20.89
CA GLN A 349 11.05 7.54 -20.60
C GLN A 349 10.03 7.75 -21.71
N ASN A 350 10.46 7.69 -22.98
CA ASN A 350 9.57 7.75 -24.13
C ASN A 350 8.54 6.62 -24.09
N ALA A 351 8.98 5.38 -23.81
CA ALA A 351 8.09 4.24 -23.67
C ALA A 351 7.06 4.45 -22.54
N PHE A 352 7.46 4.96 -21.37
CA PHE A 352 6.50 5.27 -20.30
C PHE A 352 5.47 6.33 -20.72
N HIS A 353 5.88 7.36 -21.45
CA HIS A 353 4.95 8.34 -21.99
C HIS A 353 3.95 7.71 -22.96
N ASN A 354 4.42 6.92 -23.93
CA ASN A 354 3.54 6.26 -24.90
C ASN A 354 2.62 5.22 -24.27
N ILE A 355 3.12 4.46 -23.29
CA ILE A 355 2.28 3.53 -22.52
C ILE A 355 1.22 4.31 -21.75
N PHE A 356 1.57 5.44 -21.16
CA PHE A 356 0.60 6.29 -20.48
C PHE A 356 -0.51 6.73 -21.44
N GLU A 357 -0.18 7.26 -22.62
CA GLU A 357 -1.15 7.68 -23.63
C GLU A 357 -2.03 6.52 -24.12
N GLU A 358 -1.45 5.35 -24.40
CA GLU A 358 -2.20 4.17 -24.87
C GLU A 358 -3.09 3.55 -23.79
N THR A 359 -2.75 3.70 -22.50
CA THR A 359 -3.55 3.17 -21.39
C THR A 359 -4.75 4.06 -20.99
N ILE A 360 -4.92 5.26 -21.59
CA ILE A 360 -5.97 6.21 -21.19
C ILE A 360 -7.39 5.69 -21.51
N SER A 361 -7.60 4.96 -22.61
CA SER A 361 -8.93 4.61 -23.16
C SER A 361 -9.55 3.30 -22.63
N ARG A 362 -8.98 2.69 -21.58
CA ARG A 362 -9.55 1.60 -20.73
C ARG A 362 -9.57 0.14 -21.25
N GLU A 363 -8.93 -0.23 -22.36
CA GLU A 363 -8.95 -1.64 -22.85
C GLU A 363 -7.60 -2.37 -22.80
N TRP A 364 -6.69 -1.96 -21.91
CA TRP A 364 -5.33 -2.48 -21.93
C TRP A 364 -4.89 -3.08 -20.59
N LEU A 365 -4.87 -4.41 -20.50
CA LEU A 365 -4.34 -5.17 -19.37
C LEU A 365 -3.28 -6.17 -19.86
N ASN A 366 -2.00 -5.78 -19.79
CA ASN A 366 -0.89 -6.71 -19.99
C ASN A 366 -0.06 -6.85 -18.69
N LEU A 367 -0.09 -8.06 -18.11
CA LEU A 367 0.64 -8.42 -16.90
C LEU A 367 2.17 -8.30 -17.06
N ASP A 368 2.69 -8.67 -18.24
CA ASP A 368 4.10 -8.53 -18.58
C ASP A 368 4.53 -7.09 -18.74
N LEU A 369 3.66 -6.23 -19.28
CA LEU A 369 3.89 -4.80 -19.39
C LEU A 369 3.99 -4.17 -18.01
N LEU A 370 3.02 -4.42 -17.11
CA LEU A 370 3.09 -3.96 -15.73
C LEU A 370 4.36 -4.49 -15.03
N ALA A 371 4.67 -5.79 -15.18
CA ALA A 371 5.88 -6.38 -14.60
C ALA A 371 7.18 -5.74 -15.15
N ALA A 372 7.19 -5.32 -16.42
CA ALA A 372 8.30 -4.59 -17.03
C ALA A 372 8.41 -3.16 -16.49
N VAL A 373 7.29 -2.43 -16.38
CA VAL A 373 7.23 -1.07 -15.81
C VAL A 373 7.77 -1.08 -14.39
N LEU A 374 7.26 -1.96 -13.52
CA LEU A 374 7.70 -2.06 -12.12
C LEU A 374 9.19 -2.39 -12.00
N ARG A 375 9.72 -3.23 -12.90
CA ARG A 375 11.15 -3.56 -12.96
C ARG A 375 11.98 -2.34 -13.35
N VAL A 376 11.55 -1.59 -14.36
CA VAL A 376 12.23 -0.37 -14.80
C VAL A 376 12.22 0.68 -13.70
N MET A 377 11.08 0.92 -13.06
CA MET A 377 10.98 1.82 -11.90
C MET A 377 11.96 1.42 -10.79
N ARG A 378 12.04 0.13 -10.45
CA ARG A 378 13.00 -0.36 -9.45
C ARG A 378 14.45 -0.08 -9.82
N LEU A 379 14.83 -0.27 -11.09
CA LEU A 379 16.20 -0.03 -11.56
C LEU A 379 16.56 1.46 -11.54
N HIS A 380 15.58 2.34 -11.72
CA HIS A 380 15.76 3.79 -11.81
C HIS A 380 15.12 4.53 -10.62
N MET A 381 15.00 3.90 -9.45
CA MET A 381 14.33 4.47 -8.27
C MET A 381 14.92 5.82 -7.84
N ASN A 382 16.20 6.06 -8.10
CA ASN A 382 16.88 7.32 -7.79
C ASN A 382 16.68 8.42 -8.86
N LYS A 383 15.85 8.19 -9.88
CA LYS A 383 15.62 9.10 -11.01
C LYS A 383 14.17 9.56 -11.03
N GLN A 384 13.96 10.78 -10.55
CA GLN A 384 12.64 11.36 -10.33
C GLN A 384 11.76 11.38 -11.59
N ASP A 385 12.33 11.78 -12.73
CA ASP A 385 11.69 11.81 -14.06
C ASP A 385 11.11 10.44 -14.43
N MET A 386 11.87 9.37 -14.18
CA MET A 386 11.44 8.00 -14.45
C MET A 386 10.33 7.53 -13.53
N ILE A 387 10.40 7.88 -12.23
CA ILE A 387 9.39 7.45 -11.25
C ILE A 387 8.09 8.23 -11.42
N LEU A 388 8.16 9.52 -11.76
CA LEU A 388 6.97 10.32 -12.06
C LEU A 388 6.18 9.70 -13.23
N ALA A 389 6.85 9.41 -14.35
CA ALA A 389 6.20 8.78 -15.50
C ALA A 389 5.74 7.34 -15.18
N GLY A 390 6.57 6.55 -14.49
CA GLY A 390 6.26 5.18 -14.12
C GLY A 390 5.04 5.06 -13.19
N THR A 391 4.91 5.94 -12.20
CA THR A 391 3.75 5.93 -11.28
C THR A 391 2.44 6.25 -11.99
N ALA A 392 2.45 7.14 -12.98
CA ALA A 392 1.28 7.42 -13.82
C ALA A 392 0.84 6.18 -14.62
N VAL A 393 1.81 5.45 -15.20
CA VAL A 393 1.56 4.18 -15.89
C VAL A 393 1.03 3.10 -14.95
N VAL A 394 1.62 2.97 -13.75
CA VAL A 394 1.16 1.99 -12.75
C VAL A 394 -0.29 2.26 -12.36
N TYR A 395 -0.65 3.52 -12.09
CA TYR A 395 -2.05 3.89 -11.84
C TYR A 395 -2.96 3.47 -12.99
N ASN A 396 -2.61 3.81 -14.23
CA ASN A 396 -3.43 3.47 -15.39
C ASN A 396 -3.62 1.96 -15.59
N LEU A 397 -2.60 1.15 -15.27
CA LEU A 397 -2.63 -0.32 -15.36
C LEU A 397 -3.25 -1.02 -14.14
N THR A 398 -3.62 -0.27 -13.10
CA THR A 398 -4.21 -0.80 -11.85
C THR A 398 -5.56 -0.19 -11.51
N ARG A 399 -6.04 0.81 -12.26
CA ARG A 399 -7.31 1.50 -11.97
C ARG A 399 -8.54 0.64 -12.29
N GLY A 400 -9.62 0.86 -11.52
CA GLY A 400 -10.91 0.19 -11.74
C GLY A 400 -10.84 -1.33 -11.56
N GLU A 401 -11.61 -2.06 -12.36
CA GLU A 401 -11.69 -3.53 -12.29
C GLU A 401 -10.39 -4.25 -12.69
N GLN A 402 -9.46 -3.57 -13.36
CA GLN A 402 -8.18 -4.16 -13.74
C GLN A 402 -7.41 -4.68 -12.53
N SER A 403 -7.41 -3.93 -11.42
CA SER A 403 -6.79 -4.37 -10.16
C SER A 403 -7.33 -5.72 -9.70
N ALA A 404 -8.65 -5.95 -9.78
CA ALA A 404 -9.31 -7.18 -9.33
C ALA A 404 -8.79 -8.43 -10.08
N HIS A 405 -8.39 -8.28 -11.34
CA HIS A 405 -7.90 -9.36 -12.18
C HIS A 405 -6.38 -9.60 -12.07
N LEU A 406 -5.64 -8.71 -11.40
CA LEU A 406 -4.20 -8.88 -11.24
C LEU A 406 -3.84 -10.05 -10.31
N PRO A 407 -2.82 -10.86 -10.65
CA PRO A 407 -2.25 -11.82 -9.72
C PRO A 407 -1.70 -11.13 -8.46
N LEU A 408 -1.93 -11.73 -7.29
CA LEU A 408 -1.55 -11.16 -5.99
C LEU A 408 -0.06 -10.78 -5.91
N GLU A 409 0.83 -11.62 -6.46
CA GLU A 409 2.27 -11.31 -6.47
C GLU A 409 2.57 -9.99 -7.21
N LEU A 410 1.92 -9.76 -8.36
CA LEU A 410 2.14 -8.58 -9.17
C LEU A 410 1.52 -7.34 -8.52
N LEU A 411 0.33 -7.48 -7.93
CA LEU A 411 -0.33 -6.43 -7.15
C LEU A 411 0.53 -6.01 -5.94
N ASN A 412 1.03 -6.98 -5.17
CA ASN A 412 1.92 -6.72 -4.02
C ASN A 412 3.20 -6.00 -4.46
N ARG A 413 3.75 -6.38 -5.61
CA ARG A 413 4.91 -5.69 -6.20
C ARG A 413 4.59 -4.27 -6.64
N ALA A 414 3.40 -4.03 -7.20
CA ALA A 414 2.95 -2.69 -7.56
C ALA A 414 2.85 -1.80 -6.32
N VAL A 415 2.13 -2.24 -5.28
CA VAL A 415 2.02 -1.52 -4.01
C VAL A 415 3.38 -1.28 -3.37
N SER A 416 4.25 -2.29 -3.33
CA SER A 416 5.60 -2.16 -2.78
C SER A 416 6.43 -1.09 -3.51
N ILE A 417 6.38 -1.05 -4.85
CA ILE A 417 7.07 -0.04 -5.66
C ILE A 417 6.45 1.35 -5.46
N THR A 418 5.13 1.45 -5.34
CA THR A 418 4.44 2.71 -5.03
C THR A 418 4.84 3.27 -3.67
N LEU A 419 4.88 2.44 -2.63
CA LEU A 419 5.33 2.86 -1.28
C LEU A 419 6.81 3.28 -1.28
N MET A 420 7.69 2.52 -1.95
CA MET A 420 9.10 2.93 -2.13
C MET A 420 9.21 4.25 -2.90
N SER A 421 8.34 4.50 -3.88
CA SER A 421 8.34 5.75 -4.64
C SER A 421 7.99 6.94 -3.75
N ILE A 422 6.99 6.79 -2.86
CA ILE A 422 6.63 7.82 -1.87
C ILE A 422 7.81 8.09 -0.93
N GLU A 423 8.49 7.06 -0.43
CA GLU A 423 9.65 7.20 0.48
C GLU A 423 10.81 7.96 -0.13
N HIS A 424 11.19 7.60 -1.35
CA HIS A 424 12.36 8.18 -2.02
C HIS A 424 12.09 9.59 -2.57
N HIS A 425 10.83 9.94 -2.88
CA HIS A 425 10.47 11.17 -3.60
C HIS A 425 9.45 12.05 -2.85
N GLN A 426 9.58 12.17 -1.53
CA GLN A 426 8.69 12.96 -0.64
C GLN A 426 8.61 14.47 -0.97
N GLY A 427 9.44 14.98 -1.89
CA GLY A 427 9.41 16.37 -2.34
C GLY A 427 8.51 16.61 -3.55
N GLN A 428 7.96 15.56 -4.19
CA GLN A 428 7.40 15.65 -5.53
C GLN A 428 5.88 15.45 -5.54
N VAL A 429 5.14 16.54 -5.38
CA VAL A 429 3.68 16.55 -5.22
C VAL A 429 2.96 15.75 -6.31
N GLN A 430 3.31 15.93 -7.59
CA GLN A 430 2.62 15.22 -8.68
C GLN A 430 2.87 13.71 -8.65
N LEU A 431 4.07 13.27 -8.27
CA LEU A 431 4.39 11.85 -8.09
C LEU A 431 3.59 11.27 -6.92
N LEU A 432 3.49 12.01 -5.81
CA LEU A 432 2.71 11.60 -4.65
C LEU A 432 1.22 11.47 -4.99
N LYS A 433 0.65 12.39 -5.79
CA LYS A 433 -0.72 12.30 -6.31
C LYS A 433 -0.94 11.01 -7.10
N ASN A 434 -0.04 10.66 -8.03
CA ASN A 434 -0.14 9.42 -8.80
C ASN A 434 -0.08 8.17 -7.89
N CYS A 435 0.79 8.19 -6.88
CA CYS A 435 0.89 7.11 -5.90
C CYS A 435 -0.40 6.98 -5.09
N PHE A 436 -0.96 8.11 -4.63
CA PHE A 436 -2.21 8.13 -3.87
C PHE A 436 -3.38 7.64 -4.71
N LEU A 437 -3.46 8.00 -6.00
CA LEU A 437 -4.47 7.47 -6.92
C LEU A 437 -4.41 5.94 -7.04
N THR A 438 -3.20 5.37 -7.05
CA THR A 438 -3.01 3.91 -7.07
C THR A 438 -3.46 3.28 -5.74
N LEU A 439 -3.07 3.88 -4.62
CA LEU A 439 -3.38 3.36 -3.28
C LEU A 439 -4.84 3.61 -2.87
N CYS A 440 -5.53 4.60 -3.44
CA CYS A 440 -6.93 4.92 -3.11
C CYS A 440 -7.93 3.93 -3.74
N SER A 441 -7.47 2.87 -4.38
CA SER A 441 -8.34 1.83 -4.92
C SER A 441 -8.66 0.78 -3.85
N ASP A 442 -9.95 0.59 -3.55
CA ASP A 442 -10.43 -0.39 -2.58
C ASP A 442 -9.92 -1.80 -2.89
N ASN A 443 -9.97 -2.20 -4.17
CA ASN A 443 -9.44 -3.48 -4.64
C ASN A 443 -7.94 -3.63 -4.34
N VAL A 444 -7.16 -2.55 -4.46
CA VAL A 444 -5.73 -2.56 -4.18
C VAL A 444 -5.49 -2.68 -2.67
N LEU A 445 -6.19 -1.87 -1.86
CA LEU A 445 -6.02 -1.85 -0.40
C LEU A 445 -6.44 -3.17 0.27
N HIS A 446 -7.55 -3.77 -0.16
CA HIS A 446 -8.08 -4.99 0.47
C HIS A 446 -7.39 -6.28 0.00
N ARG A 447 -6.92 -6.35 -1.26
CA ARG A 447 -6.31 -7.59 -1.80
C ARG A 447 -4.80 -7.65 -1.62
N ALA A 448 -4.11 -6.51 -1.62
CA ALA A 448 -2.66 -6.50 -1.53
C ALA A 448 -2.18 -6.81 -0.10
N GLN A 449 -1.08 -7.54 0.00
CA GLN A 449 -0.38 -7.79 1.27
C GLN A 449 0.79 -6.80 1.41
N PHE A 450 0.64 -5.84 2.32
CA PHE A 450 1.65 -4.82 2.63
C PHE A 450 1.49 -4.34 4.08
N SER A 451 2.46 -3.55 4.57
CA SER A 451 2.35 -2.94 5.89
C SER A 451 1.39 -1.75 5.85
N CYS A 452 0.18 -1.93 6.39
CA CYS A 452 -0.82 -0.86 6.53
C CYS A 452 -0.26 0.31 7.35
N LYS A 453 0.47 0.01 8.44
CA LYS A 453 1.18 1.02 9.24
C LYS A 453 2.12 1.87 8.41
N ARG A 454 3.05 1.25 7.66
CA ARG A 454 3.99 1.97 6.79
C ARG A 454 3.26 2.86 5.78
N CYS A 455 2.16 2.36 5.21
CA CYS A 455 1.35 3.14 4.28
C CYS A 455 0.73 4.37 4.97
N CYS A 456 0.08 4.18 6.12
CA CYS A 456 -0.49 5.27 6.91
C CYS A 456 0.55 6.33 7.29
N GLU A 457 1.72 5.92 7.78
CA GLU A 457 2.80 6.86 8.15
C GLU A 457 3.26 7.71 6.96
N LEU A 458 3.42 7.10 5.77
CA LEU A 458 3.81 7.81 4.55
C LEU A 458 2.72 8.75 4.04
N VAL A 459 1.46 8.36 4.15
CA VAL A 459 0.31 9.20 3.78
C VAL A 459 0.23 10.39 4.72
N PHE A 460 0.26 10.17 6.05
CA PHE A 460 0.27 11.26 7.03
C PHE A 460 1.44 12.22 6.84
N LYS A 461 2.66 11.70 6.60
CA LYS A 461 3.82 12.53 6.33
C LYS A 461 3.60 13.46 5.13
N SER A 462 2.90 12.97 4.11
CA SER A 462 2.58 13.74 2.91
C SER A 462 1.46 14.76 3.19
N LEU A 463 0.43 14.40 3.95
CA LEU A 463 -0.68 15.29 4.33
C LEU A 463 -0.24 16.45 5.25
N ILE A 464 0.68 16.18 6.19
CA ILE A 464 1.26 17.20 7.08
C ILE A 464 2.16 18.17 6.31
N LYS A 465 2.84 17.67 5.26
CA LYS A 465 3.81 18.47 4.51
C LYS A 465 3.16 19.34 3.43
N PHE A 466 2.10 18.86 2.80
CA PHE A 466 1.53 19.49 1.61
C PHE A 466 0.07 19.85 1.84
N ASN A 467 -0.24 21.12 1.59
CA ASN A 467 -1.61 21.60 1.56
C ASN A 467 -2.17 21.52 0.12
N ASP A 468 -2.61 20.33 -0.31
CA ASP A 468 -3.20 20.10 -1.63
C ASP A 468 -4.53 19.36 -1.54
N ILE A 469 -5.59 19.93 -2.14
CA ILE A 469 -6.97 19.41 -2.02
C ILE A 469 -7.13 17.95 -2.49
N HIS A 470 -6.42 17.54 -3.56
CA HIS A 470 -6.52 16.19 -4.07
C HIS A 470 -5.77 15.20 -3.17
N MET A 471 -4.61 15.60 -2.65
CA MET A 471 -3.87 14.81 -1.68
C MET A 471 -4.65 14.65 -0.38
N LYS A 472 -5.28 15.72 0.14
CA LYS A 472 -6.18 15.66 1.30
C LYS A 472 -7.23 14.58 1.09
N ARG A 473 -8.04 14.71 0.02
CA ARG A 473 -9.14 13.80 -0.31
C ARG A 473 -8.70 12.35 -0.42
N MET A 474 -7.64 12.05 -1.18
CA MET A 474 -7.16 10.67 -1.36
C MET A 474 -6.51 10.13 -0.09
N GLY A 475 -5.73 10.96 0.62
CA GLY A 475 -5.01 10.55 1.82
C GLY A 475 -5.96 10.15 2.95
N VAL A 476 -7.00 10.96 3.20
CA VAL A 476 -8.00 10.61 4.23
C VAL A 476 -8.83 9.39 3.83
N ALA A 477 -9.10 9.19 2.54
CA ALA A 477 -9.76 7.97 2.06
C ALA A 477 -8.91 6.73 2.36
N ILE A 478 -7.62 6.76 2.01
CA ILE A 478 -6.67 5.67 2.30
C ILE A 478 -6.59 5.41 3.82
N ILE A 479 -6.42 6.46 4.63
CA ILE A 479 -6.33 6.31 6.10
C ILE A 479 -7.63 5.74 6.66
N SER A 480 -8.80 6.17 6.18
CA SER A 480 -10.09 5.72 6.70
C SER A 480 -10.30 4.21 6.52
N ILE A 481 -9.83 3.65 5.41
CA ILE A 481 -9.89 2.22 5.12
C ILE A 481 -8.84 1.48 5.96
N LEU A 482 -7.59 1.95 5.93
CA LEU A 482 -6.49 1.26 6.60
C LEU A 482 -6.60 1.27 8.12
N ALA A 483 -7.09 2.35 8.74
CA ALA A 483 -7.19 2.44 10.20
C ALA A 483 -8.08 1.34 10.81
N ALA A 484 -9.10 0.87 10.08
CA ALA A 484 -9.95 -0.22 10.51
C ALA A 484 -9.24 -1.60 10.51
N GLU A 485 -8.20 -1.75 9.68
CA GLU A 485 -7.47 -3.01 9.48
C GLU A 485 -6.16 -3.07 10.28
N ILE A 486 -5.71 -1.95 10.88
CA ILE A 486 -4.45 -1.88 11.62
C ILE A 486 -4.64 -2.44 13.04
N PRO A 487 -3.76 -3.37 13.49
CA PRO A 487 -3.76 -3.86 14.87
C PRO A 487 -3.58 -2.73 15.89
N THR A 488 -4.20 -2.84 17.05
CA THR A 488 -4.17 -1.81 18.11
C THR A 488 -2.76 -1.38 18.50
N ALA A 489 -1.80 -2.31 18.57
CA ALA A 489 -0.39 -1.99 18.89
C ALA A 489 0.23 -1.01 17.87
N ASP A 490 -0.07 -1.18 16.59
CA ASP A 490 0.42 -0.30 15.53
C ASP A 490 -0.36 1.03 15.49
N LEU A 491 -1.66 1.02 15.79
CA LEU A 491 -2.45 2.26 15.95
C LEU A 491 -1.89 3.15 17.05
N ARG A 492 -1.47 2.56 18.18
CA ARG A 492 -0.84 3.29 19.28
C ARG A 492 0.41 4.05 18.82
N GLU A 493 1.28 3.39 18.06
CA GLU A 493 2.46 4.05 17.50
C GLU A 493 2.08 5.15 16.50
N ILE A 494 1.07 4.89 15.65
CA ILE A 494 0.60 5.88 14.68
C ILE A 494 0.08 7.13 15.38
N SER A 495 -0.68 6.97 16.45
CA SER A 495 -1.35 8.04 17.19
C SER A 495 -0.44 8.78 18.18
N SER A 496 0.78 8.27 18.42
CA SER A 496 1.78 8.96 19.27
C SER A 496 2.25 10.30 18.69
N ASP A 497 2.20 10.46 17.36
CA ASP A 497 2.46 11.72 16.68
C ASP A 497 1.17 12.55 16.59
N HIS A 498 0.97 13.39 17.61
CA HIS A 498 -0.21 14.24 17.78
C HIS A 498 -0.50 15.13 16.55
N LYS A 499 0.52 15.46 15.73
CA LYS A 499 0.35 16.25 14.49
C LYS A 499 -0.61 15.58 13.51
N ARG A 500 -0.72 14.26 13.54
CA ARG A 500 -1.64 13.50 12.66
C ARG A 500 -3.09 13.75 13.01
N LEU A 501 -3.41 13.75 14.30
CA LEU A 501 -4.76 14.07 14.78
C LEU A 501 -5.08 15.56 14.61
N GLN A 502 -4.11 16.45 14.90
CA GLN A 502 -4.23 17.88 14.61
C GLN A 502 -4.55 18.13 13.14
N GLN A 503 -3.84 17.44 12.22
CA GLN A 503 -4.07 17.59 10.79
C GLN A 503 -5.47 17.16 10.35
N LEU A 504 -5.99 16.05 10.89
CA LEU A 504 -7.36 15.60 10.62
C LEU A 504 -8.40 16.54 11.21
N LEU A 505 -8.18 17.05 12.43
CA LEU A 505 -9.05 18.04 13.07
C LEU A 505 -9.07 19.35 12.30
N MET A 506 -7.94 19.81 11.76
CA MET A 506 -7.90 20.97 10.86
C MET A 506 -8.82 20.75 9.65
N TYR A 507 -8.82 19.56 9.02
CA TYR A 507 -9.72 19.31 7.89
C TYR A 507 -11.20 19.31 8.29
N VAL A 508 -11.53 18.88 9.51
CA VAL A 508 -12.89 19.03 10.05
C VAL A 508 -13.23 20.51 10.20
N VAL A 509 -12.33 21.30 10.80
CA VAL A 509 -12.50 22.75 11.01
C VAL A 509 -12.66 23.50 9.68
N GLU A 510 -11.78 23.27 8.70
CA GLU A 510 -11.82 23.87 7.36
C GLU A 510 -13.16 23.63 6.64
N LYS A 511 -13.84 22.51 6.95
CA LYS A 511 -15.09 22.11 6.29
C LYS A 511 -16.33 22.49 7.09
N CYS A 512 -16.23 22.61 8.40
CA CYS A 512 -17.38 22.74 9.28
C CYS A 512 -17.53 24.13 9.91
N LEU A 513 -16.44 24.86 10.08
CA LEU A 513 -16.43 26.11 10.85
C LEU A 513 -16.13 27.32 9.97
N LEU A 514 -16.39 28.51 10.49
CA LEU A 514 -15.99 29.79 9.90
C LEU A 514 -14.83 30.42 10.67
N GLN A 515 -14.17 31.42 10.10
CA GLN A 515 -13.04 32.11 10.77
C GLN A 515 -13.41 32.59 12.19
N ARG A 516 -14.59 33.21 12.36
CA ARG A 516 -15.10 33.65 13.68
C ARG A 516 -15.23 32.52 14.71
N ASP A 517 -15.52 31.31 14.24
CA ASP A 517 -15.67 30.14 15.11
C ASP A 517 -14.29 29.65 15.58
N VAL A 518 -13.28 29.74 14.71
CA VAL A 518 -11.87 29.46 15.03
C VAL A 518 -11.32 30.51 15.99
N ASP A 519 -11.58 31.79 15.74
CA ASP A 519 -11.13 32.88 16.62
C ASP A 519 -11.71 32.70 18.04
N ALA A 520 -12.99 32.31 18.14
CA ALA A 520 -13.61 31.98 19.42
C ALA A 520 -12.95 30.77 20.10
N LEU A 521 -12.65 29.70 19.35
CA LEU A 521 -11.95 28.52 19.88
C LEU A 521 -10.54 28.87 20.37
N LEU A 522 -9.81 29.72 19.66
CA LEU A 522 -8.47 30.17 20.06
C LEU A 522 -8.52 31.08 21.29
N ALA A 523 -9.54 31.94 21.41
CA ALA A 523 -9.74 32.80 22.57
C ALA A 523 -10.13 32.01 23.84
N GLU A 524 -10.87 30.91 23.69
CA GLU A 524 -11.26 30.01 24.78
C GLU A 524 -10.18 28.96 25.12
N SER A 525 -9.14 28.83 24.28
CA SER A 525 -8.10 27.81 24.46
C SER A 525 -7.19 28.12 25.64
N HIS A 526 -6.98 27.13 26.50
CA HIS A 526 -5.92 27.15 27.52
C HIS A 526 -4.63 26.51 26.98
N ASP A 527 -3.47 26.94 27.48
CA ASP A 527 -2.14 26.33 27.26
C ASP A 527 -1.74 26.07 25.79
N ASN A 528 -2.10 26.97 24.87
CA ASN A 528 -1.73 26.89 23.44
C ASN A 528 -2.18 25.58 22.75
N MET A 529 -3.16 24.88 23.32
CA MET A 529 -3.64 23.57 22.87
C MET A 529 -4.14 23.62 21.41
N LEU A 530 -4.80 24.71 21.02
CA LEU A 530 -5.44 24.89 19.72
C LEU A 530 -4.65 25.76 18.73
N ASP A 531 -3.42 26.17 19.03
CA ASP A 531 -2.61 27.09 18.20
C ASP A 531 -2.46 26.62 16.75
N TYR A 532 -2.44 25.29 16.53
CA TYR A 532 -2.36 24.69 15.20
C TYR A 532 -3.54 25.05 14.28
N LEU A 533 -4.70 25.45 14.85
CA LEU A 533 -5.85 25.92 14.09
C LEU A 533 -5.60 27.26 13.39
N GLY A 534 -4.60 28.04 13.83
CA GLY A 534 -4.18 29.27 13.13
C GLY A 534 -3.64 29.02 11.71
N HIS A 535 -3.36 27.76 11.36
CA HIS A 535 -2.95 27.34 10.02
C HIS A 535 -4.10 26.78 9.16
N ALA A 536 -5.33 26.71 9.68
CA ALA A 536 -6.47 26.17 8.95
C ALA A 536 -6.98 27.16 7.89
N GLU A 537 -7.25 26.66 6.68
CA GLU A 537 -7.83 27.48 5.60
C GLU A 537 -9.36 27.47 5.70
N VAL A 538 -9.90 28.41 6.49
CA VAL A 538 -11.31 28.47 6.84
C VAL A 538 -12.03 29.59 6.07
N ALA A 539 -13.28 29.36 5.68
CA ALA A 539 -14.09 30.37 5.02
C ALA A 539 -14.50 31.50 5.98
N LEU A 540 -14.60 32.73 5.48
CA LEU A 540 -15.11 33.88 6.23
C LEU A 540 -16.64 33.81 6.40
N GLU A 541 -17.33 33.36 5.34
CA GLU A 541 -18.78 33.27 5.26
C GLU A 541 -19.20 31.97 4.56
N GLY A 542 -20.45 31.55 4.75
CA GLY A 542 -21.03 30.36 4.14
C GLY A 542 -21.51 29.31 5.14
N SER A 543 -21.97 28.18 4.60
CA SER A 543 -22.38 27.00 5.36
C SER A 543 -21.27 25.93 5.38
N PRO A 544 -21.27 25.04 6.39
CA PRO A 544 -20.50 23.80 6.38
C PRO A 544 -20.61 23.02 5.06
N VAL A 545 -19.52 22.35 4.65
CA VAL A 545 -19.44 21.59 3.40
C VAL A 545 -19.23 20.11 3.68
N TYR A 546 -20.23 19.28 3.32
CA TYR A 546 -20.11 17.82 3.35
C TYR A 546 -19.60 17.28 2.03
N ASP A 547 -18.29 17.14 1.90
CA ASP A 547 -17.68 16.44 0.78
C ASP A 547 -17.08 15.09 1.20
N THR A 548 -16.55 14.37 0.21
CA THR A 548 -15.83 13.10 0.46
C THR A 548 -14.67 13.26 1.43
N THR A 549 -14.02 14.42 1.45
CA THR A 549 -12.88 14.69 2.34
C THR A 549 -13.35 14.73 3.79
N LEU A 550 -14.41 15.48 4.10
CA LEU A 550 -14.97 15.51 5.46
C LEU A 550 -15.47 14.13 5.88
N ARG A 551 -16.24 13.45 5.02
CA ARG A 551 -16.77 12.10 5.29
C ARG A 551 -15.66 11.10 5.68
N PHE A 552 -14.59 11.06 4.89
CA PHE A 552 -13.46 10.17 5.14
C PHE A 552 -12.59 10.63 6.32
N THR A 553 -12.45 11.93 6.55
CA THR A 553 -11.73 12.48 7.71
C THR A 553 -12.39 12.05 9.01
N LEU A 554 -13.72 12.22 9.12
CA LEU A 554 -14.47 11.80 10.30
C LEU A 554 -14.42 10.28 10.49
N SER A 555 -14.48 9.50 9.41
CA SER A 555 -14.33 8.04 9.48
C SER A 555 -12.92 7.62 9.88
N ALA A 556 -11.88 8.31 9.41
CA ALA A 556 -10.50 8.07 9.82
C ALA A 556 -10.29 8.36 11.31
N LEU A 557 -10.80 9.51 11.81
CA LEU A 557 -10.73 9.86 13.23
C LEU A 557 -11.41 8.80 14.10
N TRP A 558 -12.62 8.36 13.72
CA TRP A 558 -13.33 7.30 14.44
C TRP A 558 -12.53 5.98 14.44
N ASN A 559 -12.05 5.53 13.28
CA ASN A 559 -11.32 4.26 13.18
C ASN A 559 -9.94 4.28 13.87
N LEU A 560 -9.27 5.44 13.96
CA LEU A 560 -7.99 5.59 14.65
C LEU A 560 -8.12 5.55 16.18
N THR A 561 -9.30 5.91 16.70
CA THR A 561 -9.60 5.93 18.14
C THR A 561 -10.23 4.64 18.64
N ASP A 562 -10.75 3.81 17.73
CA ASP A 562 -11.39 2.52 18.02
C ASP A 562 -10.43 1.54 18.73
N GLU A 563 -10.83 1.11 19.93
CA GLU A 563 -10.04 0.30 20.87
C GLU A 563 -8.58 0.79 21.07
N CYS A 564 -8.33 2.10 20.95
CA CYS A 564 -6.99 2.71 21.08
C CYS A 564 -6.99 3.84 22.14
N PRO A 565 -6.76 3.52 23.42
CA PRO A 565 -6.78 4.50 24.51
C PRO A 565 -5.82 5.68 24.30
N GLU A 566 -4.61 5.43 23.78
CA GLU A 566 -3.63 6.47 23.51
C GLU A 566 -4.09 7.44 22.42
N ALA A 567 -4.80 6.95 21.40
CA ALA A 567 -5.39 7.80 20.37
C ALA A 567 -6.53 8.67 20.93
N CYS A 568 -7.38 8.10 21.79
CA CYS A 568 -8.43 8.85 22.49
C CYS A 568 -7.83 9.95 23.38
N GLN A 569 -6.80 9.62 24.17
CA GLN A 569 -6.07 10.58 24.99
C GLN A 569 -5.42 11.67 24.14
N ALA A 570 -4.77 11.30 23.03
CA ALA A 570 -4.14 12.24 22.13
C ALA A 570 -5.19 13.17 21.49
N PHE A 571 -6.36 12.65 21.08
CA PHE A 571 -7.48 13.45 20.56
C PHE A 571 -7.96 14.50 21.57
N VAL A 572 -8.14 14.10 22.83
CA VAL A 572 -8.50 15.04 23.92
C VAL A 572 -7.40 16.08 24.13
N LYS A 573 -6.13 15.66 24.18
CA LYS A 573 -4.97 16.55 24.39
C LYS A 573 -4.75 17.59 23.29
N VAL A 574 -5.25 17.36 22.08
CA VAL A 574 -5.17 18.34 20.97
C VAL A 574 -6.46 19.15 20.81
N GLY A 575 -7.34 19.14 21.81
CA GLY A 575 -8.55 19.95 21.87
C GLY A 575 -9.72 19.43 21.03
N GLY A 576 -9.70 18.14 20.67
CA GLY A 576 -10.73 17.52 19.83
C GLY A 576 -12.15 17.67 20.38
N LEU A 577 -12.33 17.65 21.70
CA LEU A 577 -13.65 17.82 22.35
C LEU A 577 -14.25 19.22 22.13
N LEU A 578 -13.44 20.27 22.27
CA LEU A 578 -13.86 21.67 22.05
C LEU A 578 -14.25 21.89 20.59
N ILE A 579 -13.44 21.35 19.67
CA ILE A 579 -13.72 21.41 18.23
C ILE A 579 -15.03 20.67 17.92
N TYR A 580 -15.21 19.45 18.45
CA TYR A 580 -16.43 18.66 18.20
C TYR A 580 -17.67 19.33 18.78
N ALA A 581 -17.60 19.91 19.98
CA ALA A 581 -18.71 20.69 20.56
C ALA A 581 -19.13 21.85 19.64
N LYS A 582 -18.17 22.61 19.11
CA LYS A 582 -18.43 23.72 18.17
C LYS A 582 -19.04 23.22 16.85
N VAL A 583 -18.49 22.14 16.29
CA VAL A 583 -18.97 21.52 15.05
C VAL A 583 -20.39 21.00 15.20
N LEU A 584 -20.68 20.24 16.26
CA LEU A 584 -22.02 19.68 16.51
C LEU A 584 -23.09 20.78 16.67
N LYS A 585 -22.74 21.87 17.36
CA LYS A 585 -23.59 23.06 17.48
C LYS A 585 -23.83 23.73 16.13
N LYS A 586 -22.79 23.89 15.31
CA LYS A 586 -22.87 24.53 13.99
C LYS A 586 -23.75 23.73 13.02
N MET A 587 -23.66 22.40 13.05
CA MET A 587 -24.44 21.49 12.19
C MET A 587 -25.95 21.49 12.48
N ALA A 588 -26.39 22.04 13.62
CA ALA A 588 -27.80 22.05 14.00
C ALA A 588 -28.72 22.78 13.00
N ASN A 589 -28.16 23.70 12.21
CA ASN A 589 -28.87 24.50 11.22
C ASN A 589 -28.78 23.94 9.79
N GLU A 590 -28.07 22.82 9.58
CA GLU A 590 -27.86 22.22 8.27
C GLU A 590 -28.97 21.22 7.91
N GLU A 591 -28.99 20.82 6.64
CA GLU A 591 -29.91 19.80 6.12
C GLU A 591 -29.83 18.50 6.95
N GLU A 592 -31.00 17.90 7.20
CA GLU A 592 -31.17 16.75 8.08
C GLU A 592 -30.23 15.59 7.75
N ASP A 593 -30.12 15.21 6.48
CA ASP A 593 -29.26 14.11 6.05
C ASP A 593 -27.79 14.44 6.30
N PHE A 594 -27.31 15.61 5.85
CA PHE A 594 -25.94 16.05 6.10
C PHE A 594 -25.62 16.07 7.60
N LYS A 595 -26.44 16.77 8.39
CA LYS A 595 -26.31 16.86 9.84
C LYS A 595 -26.21 15.47 10.49
N ASN A 596 -27.10 14.55 10.11
CA ASN A 596 -27.16 13.22 10.69
C ASN A 596 -25.91 12.38 10.37
N HIS A 597 -25.34 12.53 9.17
CA HIS A 597 -24.08 11.88 8.82
C HIS A 597 -22.91 12.39 9.66
N VAL A 598 -22.82 13.70 9.92
CA VAL A 598 -21.78 14.26 10.78
C VAL A 598 -21.98 13.83 12.23
N TYR A 599 -23.22 13.93 12.75
CA TYR A 599 -23.56 13.53 14.12
C TYR A 599 -23.17 12.09 14.39
N THR A 600 -23.54 11.18 13.50
CA THR A 600 -23.22 9.75 13.65
C THR A 600 -21.71 9.52 13.75
N LYS A 601 -20.90 10.16 12.90
CA LYS A 601 -19.44 9.96 12.92
C LYS A 601 -18.78 10.61 14.13
N CYS A 602 -19.21 11.82 14.50
CA CYS A 602 -18.68 12.50 15.69
C CYS A 602 -19.04 11.74 16.98
N LEU A 603 -20.29 11.30 17.11
CA LEU A 603 -20.75 10.51 18.26
C LEU A 603 -20.05 9.14 18.32
N GLY A 604 -19.79 8.50 17.19
CA GLY A 604 -18.99 7.27 17.14
C GLY A 604 -17.61 7.43 17.77
N LEU A 605 -16.88 8.49 17.43
CA LEU A 605 -15.59 8.79 18.07
C LEU A 605 -15.76 9.14 19.56
N LEU A 606 -16.74 9.98 19.92
CA LEU A 606 -16.96 10.37 21.31
C LEU A 606 -17.35 9.18 22.19
N ASN A 607 -18.03 8.17 21.63
CA ASN A 607 -18.28 6.89 22.29
C ASN A 607 -16.97 6.17 22.62
N ASN A 608 -16.04 6.09 21.67
CA ASN A 608 -14.70 5.51 21.93
C ASN A 608 -13.94 6.28 23.03
N VAL A 609 -14.06 7.61 23.05
CA VAL A 609 -13.46 8.44 24.13
C VAL A 609 -14.12 8.16 25.48
N ALA A 610 -15.42 7.88 25.51
CA ALA A 610 -16.18 7.53 26.71
C ALA A 610 -15.82 6.13 27.24
N GLU A 611 -15.47 5.19 26.35
CA GLU A 611 -15.03 3.84 26.72
C GLU A 611 -13.73 3.84 27.53
N VAL A 612 -12.85 4.83 27.29
CA VAL A 612 -11.51 4.90 27.89
C VAL A 612 -11.56 5.58 29.26
N SER A 613 -11.20 4.84 30.32
CA SER A 613 -11.30 5.30 31.72
C SER A 613 -10.59 6.63 32.00
N SER A 614 -9.44 6.89 31.37
CA SER A 614 -8.64 8.10 31.59
C SER A 614 -9.18 9.36 30.89
N THR A 615 -10.11 9.21 29.94
CA THR A 615 -10.68 10.34 29.16
C THR A 615 -12.18 10.49 29.36
N LYS A 616 -12.86 9.46 29.86
CA LYS A 616 -14.31 9.47 30.08
C LYS A 616 -14.81 10.70 30.83
N ASN A 617 -14.13 11.12 31.91
CA ASN A 617 -14.52 12.30 32.70
C ASN A 617 -14.35 13.63 31.94
N THR A 618 -13.52 13.70 30.89
CA THR A 618 -13.30 14.94 30.13
C THR A 618 -14.49 15.28 29.21
N LEU A 619 -15.44 14.36 29.04
CA LEU A 619 -16.68 14.57 28.28
C LEU A 619 -17.77 15.30 29.08
N LEU A 620 -17.62 15.44 30.40
CA LEU A 620 -18.55 16.15 31.28
C LEU A 620 -18.39 17.68 31.14
N ILE A 621 -18.65 18.19 29.93
CA ILE A 621 -18.68 19.62 29.62
C ILE A 621 -20.06 20.02 29.10
N GLU A 622 -20.52 21.21 29.49
CA GLU A 622 -21.90 21.66 29.28
C GLU A 622 -22.40 21.50 27.82
N PRO A 623 -21.67 21.97 26.79
CA PRO A 623 -22.16 21.88 25.41
C PRO A 623 -22.34 20.44 24.90
N LEU A 624 -21.55 19.49 25.42
CA LEU A 624 -21.63 18.09 25.02
C LEU A 624 -22.72 17.35 25.79
N MET A 625 -22.85 17.60 27.10
CA MET A 625 -23.88 16.95 27.93
C MET A 625 -25.30 17.31 27.47
N ASP A 626 -25.54 18.58 27.17
CA ASP A 626 -26.83 19.03 26.61
C ASP A 626 -27.11 18.36 25.26
N PHE A 627 -26.08 18.24 24.42
CA PHE A 627 -26.18 17.57 23.14
C PHE A 627 -26.50 16.09 23.30
N PHE A 628 -25.79 15.36 24.16
CA PHE A 628 -26.04 13.93 24.41
C PHE A 628 -27.45 13.67 24.92
N ASN A 629 -27.92 14.47 25.89
CA ASN A 629 -29.27 14.35 26.42
C ASN A 629 -30.33 14.54 25.32
N LYS A 630 -30.16 15.55 24.46
CA LYS A 630 -31.03 15.78 23.30
C LYS A 630 -30.98 14.62 22.31
N MET A 631 -29.78 14.07 22.06
CA MET A 631 -29.58 12.99 21.08
C MET A 631 -30.11 11.62 21.55
N LEU A 632 -30.29 11.38 22.85
CA LEU A 632 -30.91 10.15 23.36
C LEU A 632 -32.28 9.89 22.73
N SER A 633 -33.08 10.94 22.51
CA SER A 633 -34.41 10.83 21.91
C SER A 633 -34.45 11.19 20.41
N HIS A 634 -33.31 11.13 19.72
CA HIS A 634 -33.24 11.45 18.29
C HIS A 634 -34.01 10.44 17.43
N SER A 635 -34.63 10.90 16.34
CA SER A 635 -35.41 10.06 15.41
C SER A 635 -34.56 9.00 14.70
N SER A 636 -33.32 9.36 14.33
CA SER A 636 -32.33 8.41 13.82
C SER A 636 -31.78 7.51 14.93
N ILE A 637 -32.07 6.22 14.81
CA ILE A 637 -31.58 5.18 15.73
C ILE A 637 -30.06 5.15 15.84
N GLN A 638 -29.30 5.43 14.77
CA GLN A 638 -27.83 5.43 14.83
C GLN A 638 -27.30 6.52 15.77
N ILE A 639 -27.91 7.70 15.75
CA ILE A 639 -27.53 8.83 16.58
C ILE A 639 -27.92 8.57 18.04
N SER A 640 -29.16 8.13 18.26
CA SER A 640 -29.67 7.75 19.58
C SER A 640 -28.84 6.62 20.20
N TYR A 641 -28.43 5.63 19.40
CA TYR A 641 -27.56 4.52 19.79
C TYR A 641 -26.21 4.98 20.35
N PHE A 642 -25.50 5.86 19.65
CA PHE A 642 -24.20 6.35 20.12
C PHE A 642 -24.33 7.29 21.32
N ALA A 643 -25.35 8.15 21.33
CA ALA A 643 -25.63 8.99 22.50
C ALA A 643 -25.88 8.15 23.75
N ALA A 644 -26.67 7.06 23.61
CA ALA A 644 -26.93 6.11 24.68
C ALA A 644 -25.67 5.38 25.16
N GLY A 645 -24.76 5.03 24.25
CA GLY A 645 -23.46 4.45 24.60
C GLY A 645 -22.59 5.40 25.41
N ILE A 646 -22.45 6.65 24.96
CA ILE A 646 -21.71 7.70 25.67
C ILE A 646 -22.29 7.88 27.08
N VAL A 647 -23.62 8.07 27.18
CA VAL A 647 -24.30 8.26 28.47
C VAL A 647 -24.14 7.03 29.38
N SER A 648 -24.21 5.81 28.83
CA SER A 648 -23.96 4.57 29.55
C SER A 648 -22.56 4.55 30.18
N HIS A 649 -21.53 4.90 29.40
CA HIS A 649 -20.17 4.98 29.89
C HIS A 649 -19.99 6.07 30.95
N LEU A 650 -20.55 7.26 30.75
CA LEU A 650 -20.50 8.37 31.71
C LEU A 650 -21.24 8.04 33.01
N ALA A 651 -22.35 7.33 32.94
CA ALA A 651 -23.14 6.92 34.10
C ALA A 651 -22.39 5.92 35.01
N CYS A 652 -21.35 5.25 34.50
CA CYS A 652 -20.44 4.46 35.34
C CYS A 652 -19.45 5.31 36.16
N LEU A 653 -19.33 6.61 35.90
CA LEU A 653 -18.52 7.48 36.76
C LEU A 653 -19.16 7.60 38.15
N PRO A 654 -18.35 7.68 39.22
CA PRO A 654 -18.83 7.94 40.57
C PRO A 654 -19.71 9.21 40.68
N ASP A 655 -20.64 9.21 41.62
CA ASP A 655 -21.62 10.31 41.78
C ASP A 655 -20.94 11.64 42.15
N ASP A 656 -19.85 11.60 42.93
CA ASP A 656 -19.04 12.78 43.27
C ASP A 656 -18.40 13.45 42.05
N VAL A 657 -18.02 12.68 41.03
CA VAL A 657 -17.50 13.22 39.76
C VAL A 657 -18.60 13.96 38.99
N TRP A 658 -19.82 13.41 38.97
CA TRP A 658 -20.98 14.08 38.36
C TRP A 658 -21.38 15.36 39.09
N ILE A 659 -21.38 15.32 40.43
CA ILE A 659 -21.70 16.48 41.28
C ILE A 659 -20.66 17.59 41.09
N SER A 660 -19.37 17.23 41.05
CA SER A 660 -18.27 18.18 40.89
C SER A 660 -18.28 18.89 39.53
N ALA A 661 -18.86 18.26 38.50
CA ALA A 661 -19.01 18.84 37.17
C ALA A 661 -20.13 19.90 37.07
N LEU A 662 -20.91 20.12 38.15
CA LEU A 662 -21.95 21.15 38.34
C LEU A 662 -22.97 21.27 37.18
N GLN A 663 -24.15 20.65 37.35
CA GLN A 663 -25.50 21.00 36.82
C GLN A 663 -26.36 19.80 36.38
N TYR A 664 -25.82 18.57 36.33
CA TYR A 664 -26.53 17.43 35.74
C TYR A 664 -26.98 16.38 36.77
N ASN A 665 -28.26 16.02 36.72
CA ASN A 665 -28.79 14.91 37.49
C ASN A 665 -28.50 13.58 36.79
N LYS A 666 -27.49 12.83 37.28
CA LYS A 666 -27.12 11.51 36.78
C LYS A 666 -28.31 10.54 36.69
N ALA A 667 -29.20 10.55 37.68
CA ALA A 667 -30.36 9.66 37.68
C ALA A 667 -31.34 9.98 36.55
N GLU A 668 -31.46 11.26 36.18
CA GLU A 668 -32.30 11.69 35.05
C GLU A 668 -31.74 11.20 33.72
N PHE A 669 -30.42 11.32 33.50
CA PHE A 669 -29.77 10.78 32.30
C PHE A 669 -29.97 9.27 32.16
N ILE A 670 -29.85 8.53 33.26
CA ILE A 670 -30.05 7.07 33.29
C ILE A 670 -31.52 6.71 33.00
N ARG A 671 -32.46 7.48 33.55
CA ARG A 671 -33.89 7.30 33.26
C ARG A 671 -34.21 7.52 31.79
N VAL A 672 -33.74 8.63 31.21
CA VAL A 672 -33.95 8.96 29.78
C VAL A 672 -33.27 7.93 28.88
N LEU A 673 -32.09 7.43 29.25
CA LEU A 673 -31.41 6.32 28.58
C LEU A 673 -32.30 5.07 28.50
N GLY A 674 -32.84 4.60 29.63
CA GLY A 674 -33.72 3.44 29.67
C GLY A 674 -34.98 3.61 28.81
N GLU A 675 -35.60 4.79 28.89
CA GLU A 675 -36.79 5.13 28.10
C GLU A 675 -36.51 5.19 26.59
N ALA A 676 -35.33 5.68 26.20
CA ALA A 676 -34.92 5.72 24.81
C ALA A 676 -34.73 4.30 24.25
N VAL A 677 -33.94 3.46 24.93
CA VAL A 677 -33.66 2.08 24.47
C VAL A 677 -34.95 1.25 24.37
N CYS A 678 -35.89 1.43 25.30
CA CYS A 678 -37.18 0.73 25.26
C CYS A 678 -38.06 1.09 24.06
N LYS A 679 -37.86 2.25 23.43
CA LYS A 679 -38.63 2.72 22.27
C LYS A 679 -38.03 2.27 20.94
N TRP A 680 -36.82 1.72 20.94
CA TRP A 680 -36.13 1.38 19.71
C TRP A 680 -36.72 0.14 19.02
N THR A 681 -36.86 0.25 17.71
CA THR A 681 -37.05 -0.90 16.83
C THR A 681 -35.68 -1.28 16.22
N PRO A 682 -35.25 -2.54 16.31
CA PRO A 682 -33.99 -2.97 15.71
C PRO A 682 -33.97 -2.67 14.21
N PRO A 683 -32.96 -1.96 13.68
CA PRO A 683 -32.92 -1.62 12.27
C PRO A 683 -32.66 -2.85 11.39
N GLN A 684 -33.12 -2.79 10.14
CA GLN A 684 -32.91 -3.88 9.18
C GLN A 684 -31.46 -3.98 8.72
N ASN A 685 -30.77 -2.84 8.56
CA ASN A 685 -29.39 -2.76 8.13
C ASN A 685 -28.41 -2.84 9.31
N GLU A 686 -27.17 -3.24 9.04
CA GLU A 686 -26.06 -3.12 9.98
C GLU A 686 -25.74 -1.65 10.25
N MET A 687 -25.65 -1.25 11.52
CA MET A 687 -25.26 0.10 11.91
C MET A 687 -23.79 0.22 12.28
N VAL A 688 -23.28 -0.78 13.01
CA VAL A 688 -21.99 -0.73 13.70
C VAL A 688 -21.32 -2.09 13.68
N ALA A 689 -20.00 -2.07 13.69
CA ALA A 689 -19.16 -3.24 13.87
C ALA A 689 -18.15 -2.94 14.99
N TYR A 690 -17.88 -3.93 15.83
CA TYR A 690 -16.91 -3.83 16.92
C TYR A 690 -15.76 -4.80 16.68
N ARG A 691 -14.56 -4.46 17.14
CA ARG A 691 -13.41 -5.38 17.10
C ARG A 691 -13.56 -6.49 18.14
N SER A 692 -14.11 -6.16 19.31
CA SER A 692 -14.40 -7.08 20.39
C SER A 692 -15.67 -6.72 21.17
N PHE A 693 -16.12 -7.58 22.08
CA PHE A 693 -17.17 -7.25 23.04
C PHE A 693 -16.62 -6.65 24.35
N HIS A 694 -15.34 -6.28 24.41
CA HIS A 694 -14.72 -5.72 25.59
C HIS A 694 -15.42 -4.44 26.11
N PRO A 695 -15.85 -3.48 25.27
CA PRO A 695 -16.55 -2.28 25.75
C PRO A 695 -17.84 -2.59 26.54
N PHE A 696 -18.64 -3.53 26.05
CA PHE A 696 -19.87 -3.95 26.72
C PHE A 696 -19.60 -4.75 27.99
N GLN A 697 -18.59 -5.62 27.97
CA GLN A 697 -18.18 -6.36 29.17
C GLN A 697 -17.70 -5.41 30.27
N SER A 698 -16.95 -4.37 29.90
CA SER A 698 -16.49 -3.34 30.84
C SER A 698 -17.68 -2.65 31.54
N LEU A 699 -18.72 -2.27 30.79
CA LEU A 699 -19.94 -1.68 31.35
C LEU A 699 -20.68 -2.63 32.29
N ILE A 700 -20.84 -3.89 31.91
CA ILE A 700 -21.58 -4.88 32.71
C ILE A 700 -20.86 -5.18 34.03
N LEU A 701 -19.53 -5.14 34.03
CA LEU A 701 -18.71 -5.43 35.21
C LEU A 701 -18.42 -4.22 36.09
N ASP A 702 -18.75 -3.00 35.64
CA ASP A 702 -18.52 -1.78 36.39
C ASP A 702 -19.40 -1.74 37.65
N SER A 703 -18.80 -1.38 38.80
CA SER A 703 -19.51 -1.35 40.08
C SER A 703 -20.63 -0.31 40.15
N ASN A 704 -20.58 0.72 39.31
CA ASN A 704 -21.61 1.76 39.23
C ASN A 704 -22.64 1.49 38.13
N SER A 705 -22.54 0.34 37.45
CA SER A 705 -23.46 -0.03 36.39
C SER A 705 -24.88 -0.26 36.92
N ARG A 706 -25.87 0.07 36.10
CA ARG A 706 -27.30 0.02 36.44
C ARG A 706 -28.08 -0.73 35.36
N LEU A 707 -29.35 -1.03 35.66
CA LEU A 707 -30.24 -1.78 34.78
C LEU A 707 -30.30 -1.21 33.35
N GLU A 708 -30.42 0.10 33.21
CA GLU A 708 -30.56 0.78 31.92
C GLU A 708 -29.26 0.71 31.10
N ILE A 709 -28.11 0.71 31.76
CA ILE A 709 -26.78 0.53 31.16
C ILE A 709 -26.61 -0.91 30.66
N HIS A 710 -27.00 -1.88 31.50
CA HIS A 710 -27.04 -3.30 31.11
C HIS A 710 -27.96 -3.53 29.92
N LEU A 711 -29.13 -2.88 29.90
CA LEU A 711 -30.07 -2.94 28.79
C LEU A 711 -29.44 -2.44 27.49
N TRP A 712 -28.76 -1.28 27.50
CA TRP A 712 -28.08 -0.78 26.31
C TRP A 712 -26.99 -1.76 25.82
N ALA A 713 -26.16 -2.27 26.73
CA ALA A 713 -25.09 -3.20 26.39
C ALA A 713 -25.62 -4.50 25.76
N VAL A 714 -26.67 -5.09 26.34
CA VAL A 714 -27.30 -6.30 25.80
C VAL A 714 -28.04 -6.02 24.48
N TRP A 715 -28.69 -4.86 24.35
CA TRP A 715 -29.30 -4.44 23.08
C TRP A 715 -28.26 -4.34 21.97
N ALA A 716 -27.10 -3.76 22.25
CA ALA A 716 -26.01 -3.64 21.29
C ALA A 716 -25.48 -5.02 20.85
N ILE A 717 -25.21 -5.92 21.80
CA ILE A 717 -24.79 -7.31 21.52
C ILE A 717 -25.84 -8.03 20.67
N HIS A 718 -27.13 -7.91 21.03
CA HIS A 718 -28.23 -8.50 20.27
C HIS A 718 -28.27 -7.97 18.84
N HIS A 719 -28.18 -6.65 18.64
CA HIS A 719 -28.16 -6.06 17.30
C HIS A 719 -26.98 -6.58 16.46
N ILE A 720 -25.78 -6.67 17.04
CA ILE A 720 -24.59 -7.17 16.32
C ILE A 720 -24.78 -8.64 15.90
N LEU A 721 -25.29 -9.48 16.80
CA LEU A 721 -25.50 -10.91 16.54
C LEU A 721 -26.60 -11.17 15.51
N THR A 722 -27.69 -10.41 15.53
CA THR A 722 -28.77 -10.56 14.53
C THR A 722 -28.33 -10.21 13.10
N LYS A 723 -27.25 -9.44 12.92
CA LYS A 723 -26.72 -9.08 11.60
C LYS A 723 -25.54 -9.94 11.15
N LYS A 724 -24.68 -10.37 12.09
CA LYS A 724 -23.42 -11.07 11.79
C LYS A 724 -23.14 -12.21 12.78
N ASN A 725 -24.10 -13.11 12.98
CA ASN A 725 -23.97 -14.23 13.92
C ASN A 725 -22.70 -15.08 13.65
N THR A 726 -22.37 -15.38 12.40
CA THR A 726 -21.22 -16.22 12.02
C THR A 726 -19.88 -15.64 12.45
N ARG A 727 -19.77 -14.32 12.52
CA ARG A 727 -18.57 -13.61 12.98
C ARG A 727 -18.55 -13.44 14.49
N TYR A 728 -19.67 -13.04 15.09
CA TYR A 728 -19.68 -12.57 16.48
C TYR A 728 -20.10 -13.61 17.52
N VAL A 729 -20.82 -14.68 17.14
CA VAL A 729 -21.07 -15.80 18.09
C VAL A 729 -19.77 -16.42 18.57
N PRO A 730 -18.76 -16.72 17.72
CA PRO A 730 -17.45 -17.16 18.19
C PRO A 730 -16.79 -16.18 19.17
N ILE A 731 -16.86 -14.88 18.90
CA ILE A 731 -16.30 -13.83 19.77
C ILE A 731 -17.02 -13.81 21.13
N LEU A 732 -18.36 -13.94 21.15
CA LEU A 732 -19.13 -14.02 22.41
C LEU A 732 -18.75 -15.26 23.23
N ARG A 733 -18.48 -16.40 22.55
CA ARG A 733 -18.05 -17.65 23.19
C ARG A 733 -16.68 -17.54 23.89
N GLU A 734 -15.87 -16.58 23.50
CA GLU A 734 -14.60 -16.27 24.18
C GLU A 734 -14.77 -15.28 25.36
N CYS A 735 -15.99 -14.81 25.62
CA CYS A 735 -16.31 -13.84 26.68
C CYS A 735 -17.10 -14.48 27.83
N PRO A 736 -16.47 -15.24 28.76
CA PRO A 736 -17.20 -16.01 29.79
C PRO A 736 -17.98 -15.13 30.77
N ASN A 737 -17.55 -13.88 30.99
CA ASN A 737 -18.26 -12.96 31.88
C ASN A 737 -19.57 -12.49 31.27
N LEU A 738 -19.61 -12.22 29.97
CA LEU A 738 -20.84 -11.90 29.25
C LEU A 738 -21.80 -13.08 29.23
N GLN A 739 -21.29 -14.30 29.02
CA GLN A 739 -22.09 -15.53 29.04
C GLN A 739 -22.76 -15.74 30.41
N ARG A 740 -21.98 -15.62 31.51
CA ARG A 740 -22.52 -15.70 32.88
C ARG A 740 -23.55 -14.61 33.15
N PHE A 741 -23.31 -13.39 32.68
CA PHE A 741 -24.24 -12.30 32.84
C PHE A 741 -25.57 -12.56 32.12
N LEU A 742 -25.53 -13.04 30.87
CA LEU A 742 -26.74 -13.39 30.11
C LEU A 742 -27.54 -14.51 30.82
N LEU A 743 -26.86 -15.55 31.31
CA LEU A 743 -27.52 -16.61 32.08
C LEU A 743 -28.13 -16.09 33.40
N PHE A 744 -27.43 -15.19 34.10
CA PHE A 744 -27.94 -14.52 35.28
C PHE A 744 -29.21 -13.71 34.97
N VAL A 745 -29.21 -12.91 33.91
CA VAL A 745 -30.36 -12.09 33.51
C VAL A 745 -31.60 -12.95 33.26
N VAL A 746 -31.47 -14.07 32.57
CA VAL A 746 -32.60 -14.93 32.21
C VAL A 746 -33.11 -15.76 33.41
N SER A 747 -32.25 -16.08 34.37
CA SER A 747 -32.60 -16.86 35.55
C SER A 747 -33.09 -16.04 36.74
N THR A 748 -32.93 -14.71 36.70
CA THR A 748 -33.29 -13.79 37.79
C THR A 748 -34.66 -13.16 37.55
N ASP A 749 -35.47 -12.98 38.60
CA ASP A 749 -36.77 -12.32 38.48
C ASP A 749 -36.66 -10.80 38.27
N VAL A 750 -37.70 -10.19 37.71
CA VAL A 750 -37.73 -8.76 37.35
C VAL A 750 -37.56 -7.84 38.56
N ALA A 751 -38.12 -8.19 39.73
CA ALA A 751 -37.98 -7.36 40.92
C ALA A 751 -36.52 -7.33 41.39
N THR A 752 -35.83 -8.48 41.35
CA THR A 752 -34.40 -8.57 41.67
C THR A 752 -33.52 -7.84 40.64
N LEU A 753 -33.84 -7.91 39.34
CA LEU A 753 -33.14 -7.14 38.30
C LEU A 753 -33.29 -5.62 38.50
N CYS A 754 -34.47 -5.16 38.92
CA CYS A 754 -34.71 -3.74 39.22
C CYS A 754 -34.11 -3.31 40.57
N ALA A 755 -34.07 -4.20 41.56
CA ALA A 755 -33.59 -3.93 42.93
C ALA A 755 -32.05 -3.95 43.07
N ALA A 756 -31.30 -4.25 42.01
CA ALA A 756 -29.83 -4.27 41.96
C ALA A 756 -29.15 -2.90 42.20
N GLN A 757 -29.85 -1.95 42.83
CA GLN A 757 -29.46 -0.56 43.06
C GLN A 757 -28.80 -0.31 44.44
N THR A 758 -28.63 -1.33 45.29
CA THR A 758 -28.09 -1.18 46.67
C THR A 758 -26.78 -1.96 46.92
N SER A 759 -25.98 -1.43 47.84
CA SER A 759 -24.52 -1.58 48.04
C SER A 759 -23.97 -2.98 48.36
N SER A 760 -24.77 -4.04 48.34
CA SER A 760 -24.32 -5.44 48.51
C SER A 760 -24.77 -6.31 47.33
N HIS A 761 -24.00 -6.28 46.24
CA HIS A 761 -24.46 -6.80 44.94
C HIS A 761 -24.16 -8.30 44.71
N PRO A 762 -25.15 -9.12 44.26
CA PRO A 762 -24.94 -10.50 43.80
C PRO A 762 -23.96 -10.70 42.62
N LEU A 763 -23.76 -9.70 41.76
CA LEU A 763 -22.81 -9.78 40.63
C LEU A 763 -21.36 -9.91 41.12
N ARG A 764 -21.00 -9.31 42.28
CA ARG A 764 -19.68 -9.54 42.91
C ARG A 764 -19.48 -11.00 43.36
N GLN A 765 -20.55 -11.70 43.73
CA GLN A 765 -20.50 -13.13 44.09
C GLN A 765 -20.42 -14.02 42.85
N ILE A 766 -21.07 -13.65 41.74
CA ILE A 766 -21.03 -14.39 40.45
C ILE A 766 -19.65 -14.37 39.80
N PHE A 767 -18.88 -13.28 39.96
CA PHE A 767 -17.56 -13.12 39.34
C PHE A 767 -16.37 -13.39 40.29
N GLY A 768 -16.62 -13.65 41.58
CA GLY A 768 -15.60 -13.65 42.63
C GLY A 768 -15.13 -15.02 43.16
N LEU A 769 -15.89 -16.10 43.02
CA LEU A 769 -15.51 -17.42 43.56
C LEU A 769 -16.07 -18.53 42.65
N ASN A 770 -15.38 -19.69 42.64
CA ASN A 770 -16.03 -20.96 42.32
C ASN A 770 -17.36 -21.01 43.10
N LEU A 771 -18.47 -21.34 42.44
CA LEU A 771 -19.80 -21.43 43.07
C LEU A 771 -19.81 -22.54 44.15
N GLU A 772 -19.29 -22.22 45.33
CA GLU A 772 -19.41 -22.95 46.58
C GLU A 772 -19.67 -21.93 47.70
N ALA A 773 -20.81 -21.23 47.63
CA ALA A 773 -21.51 -20.65 48.79
C ALA A 773 -22.56 -19.63 48.32
N ALA A 774 -23.76 -20.13 48.00
CA ALA A 774 -24.98 -19.34 48.08
C ALA A 774 -26.12 -20.28 48.49
N GLU A 775 -26.04 -20.83 49.69
CA GLU A 775 -27.21 -21.40 50.35
C GLU A 775 -28.14 -20.24 50.73
N GLY A 776 -29.25 -20.07 49.99
CA GLY A 776 -30.36 -19.22 50.45
C GLY A 776 -31.19 -18.47 49.41
N GLY A 777 -30.81 -18.43 48.13
CA GLY A 777 -31.58 -17.73 47.09
C GLY A 777 -32.24 -18.68 46.10
N VAL A 778 -33.53 -19.00 46.27
CA VAL A 778 -34.29 -19.79 45.29
C VAL A 778 -34.52 -18.95 44.03
N LEU A 779 -33.74 -19.20 42.97
CA LEU A 779 -34.02 -18.74 41.61
C LEU A 779 -35.38 -19.31 41.17
N LYS A 780 -36.38 -18.44 40.97
CA LYS A 780 -37.73 -18.81 40.51
C LYS A 780 -37.94 -18.35 39.06
N SER A 781 -37.53 -19.16 38.08
CA SER A 781 -38.12 -19.19 36.73
C SER A 781 -37.70 -20.47 35.99
N GLY A 782 -38.45 -20.86 34.95
CA GLY A 782 -38.40 -22.18 34.28
C GLY A 782 -37.06 -22.58 33.64
N PRO A 783 -36.98 -23.78 33.01
CA PRO A 783 -35.71 -24.35 32.56
C PRO A 783 -35.09 -23.51 31.44
N VAL A 784 -34.00 -22.80 31.75
CA VAL A 784 -33.18 -22.09 30.75
C VAL A 784 -32.36 -23.12 29.98
N VAL A 785 -32.54 -23.17 28.66
CA VAL A 785 -31.72 -24.04 27.79
C VAL A 785 -30.35 -23.40 27.62
N VAL A 786 -29.31 -24.03 28.15
CA VAL A 786 -27.93 -23.52 28.11
C VAL A 786 -27.20 -24.07 26.87
N PRO A 787 -26.54 -23.22 26.06
CA PRO A 787 -25.70 -23.65 24.94
C PRO A 787 -24.64 -24.66 25.37
N GLU A 788 -24.32 -25.62 24.49
CA GLU A 788 -23.37 -26.69 24.84
C GLU A 788 -22.01 -26.12 25.22
N SER A 789 -21.57 -25.09 24.49
CA SER A 789 -20.28 -24.45 24.76
C SER A 789 -20.24 -23.69 26.09
N TRP A 790 -21.39 -23.34 26.67
CA TRP A 790 -21.48 -22.57 27.92
C TRP A 790 -21.64 -23.47 29.14
N ARG A 791 -21.83 -24.79 28.95
CA ARG A 791 -22.07 -25.75 30.05
C ARG A 791 -20.96 -25.77 31.10
N SER A 792 -19.70 -25.53 30.69
CA SER A 792 -18.55 -25.45 31.61
C SER A 792 -18.63 -24.28 32.60
N LEU A 793 -19.51 -23.30 32.34
CA LEU A 793 -19.71 -22.13 33.19
C LEU A 793 -20.79 -22.33 34.27
N CYS A 794 -21.51 -23.45 34.26
CA CYS A 794 -22.61 -23.78 35.18
C CYS A 794 -22.20 -24.86 36.18
N SER A 795 -22.71 -24.78 37.43
CA SER A 795 -22.54 -25.83 38.44
C SER A 795 -23.44 -27.05 38.13
N PRO A 796 -23.07 -28.31 38.49
CA PRO A 796 -23.76 -29.54 38.05
C PRO A 796 -25.22 -29.75 38.48
N LEU A 797 -25.83 -28.81 39.20
CA LEU A 797 -27.15 -28.96 39.84
C LEU A 797 -28.34 -28.45 39.00
N TYR A 798 -28.12 -27.96 37.77
CA TYR A 798 -29.16 -27.30 36.95
C TYR A 798 -29.56 -28.08 35.68
N PHE A 799 -29.60 -29.43 35.71
CA PHE A 799 -29.87 -30.25 34.52
C PHE A 799 -31.25 -30.92 34.49
N ILE A 800 -31.95 -30.78 33.35
CA ILE A 800 -32.87 -31.79 32.78
C ILE A 800 -32.53 -31.93 31.28
N PRO A 801 -32.28 -33.15 30.76
CA PRO A 801 -31.92 -33.35 29.35
C PRO A 801 -33.12 -33.15 28.41
N PRO A 802 -32.91 -32.74 27.13
CA PRO A 802 -33.97 -32.75 26.14
C PRO A 802 -34.37 -34.21 25.86
N GLN A 803 -35.67 -34.52 25.95
CA GLN A 803 -36.19 -35.84 25.62
C GLN A 803 -35.92 -36.16 24.14
N ARG A 804 -34.95 -37.04 23.88
CA ARG A 804 -34.86 -37.78 22.60
C ARG A 804 -36.09 -38.67 22.46
N LYS A 805 -37.01 -38.32 21.57
CA LYS A 805 -37.98 -39.29 21.03
C LYS A 805 -37.31 -40.11 19.93
N LEU A 806 -36.81 -41.29 20.28
CA LEU A 806 -36.73 -42.47 19.41
C LEU A 806 -37.73 -43.48 19.99
N SER A 807 -38.49 -44.30 19.29
CA SER A 807 -38.77 -44.59 17.88
C SER A 807 -39.81 -45.71 17.93
N ASN A 808 -40.70 -45.88 16.96
CA ASN A 808 -41.23 -47.21 16.62
C ASN A 808 -41.75 -47.26 15.17
N TYR A 809 -40.98 -48.01 14.36
CA TYR A 809 -41.31 -48.96 13.30
C TYR A 809 -42.48 -48.74 12.32
N GLU A 810 -42.05 -48.66 11.04
CA GLU A 810 -42.55 -49.30 9.80
C GLU A 810 -44.05 -49.27 9.42
N SER A 811 -44.34 -48.71 8.24
CA SER A 811 -44.70 -49.51 7.06
C SER A 811 -44.79 -48.65 5.79
N SER A 812 -44.55 -49.32 4.67
CA SER A 812 -44.51 -48.89 3.26
C SER A 812 -45.76 -48.19 2.73
N SER A 813 -45.59 -47.20 1.83
CA SER A 813 -45.91 -47.28 0.39
C SER A 813 -46.29 -45.92 -0.23
N SER A 814 -45.56 -45.55 -1.30
CA SER A 814 -46.02 -44.96 -2.57
C SER A 814 -46.99 -43.75 -2.61
N LEU A 815 -46.53 -42.70 -3.31
CA LEU A 815 -47.16 -42.01 -4.47
C LEU A 815 -47.12 -40.47 -4.40
N TYR A 816 -46.30 -39.93 -5.31
CA TYR A 816 -46.59 -38.86 -6.28
C TYR A 816 -47.01 -37.43 -5.87
N HIS A 817 -46.44 -36.54 -6.68
CA HIS A 817 -46.84 -35.16 -7.03
C HIS A 817 -46.46 -34.05 -6.06
N SER A 818 -46.04 -32.84 -6.48
CA SER A 818 -45.38 -32.29 -7.67
C SER A 818 -45.50 -30.76 -7.52
N HIS A 819 -44.60 -30.01 -8.17
CA HIS A 819 -44.74 -28.58 -8.49
C HIS A 819 -44.52 -27.60 -7.32
N GLN A 820 -43.95 -26.41 -7.50
CA GLN A 820 -43.27 -25.78 -8.62
C GLN A 820 -42.53 -24.58 -8.05
N SER A 821 -41.29 -24.39 -8.50
CA SER A 821 -40.66 -23.08 -8.54
C SER A 821 -41.39 -22.20 -9.55
N THR A 822 -41.70 -20.96 -9.20
CA THR A 822 -41.99 -19.90 -10.18
C THR A 822 -41.28 -18.61 -9.77
N SER A 823 -40.30 -18.28 -10.60
CA SER A 823 -39.64 -16.98 -10.76
C SER A 823 -40.57 -15.94 -11.38
N LEU A 824 -40.04 -14.70 -11.47
CA LEU A 824 -40.42 -13.55 -12.32
C LEU A 824 -41.46 -12.60 -11.70
N ALA A 825 -41.40 -11.27 -11.87
CA ALA A 825 -40.47 -10.37 -12.56
C ALA A 825 -40.71 -8.92 -12.08
N PHE A 826 -39.71 -8.05 -12.35
CA PHE A 826 -39.77 -6.62 -12.67
C PHE A 826 -41.12 -5.88 -12.58
N VAL A 827 -41.10 -4.65 -12.03
CA VAL A 827 -41.56 -3.39 -12.68
C VAL A 827 -41.28 -2.20 -11.73
N THR A 828 -40.43 -1.27 -12.16
CA THR A 828 -40.55 0.19 -11.88
C THR A 828 -41.52 0.78 -12.91
N PRO A 829 -42.40 1.76 -12.60
CA PRO A 829 -42.04 3.18 -12.44
C PRO A 829 -42.93 3.86 -11.35
N GLY A 830 -42.93 5.14 -11.00
CA GLY A 830 -42.42 6.41 -11.52
C GLY A 830 -43.10 7.54 -10.72
N ASP A 831 -42.58 8.76 -10.87
CA ASP A 831 -43.05 10.01 -10.25
C ASP A 831 -44.55 10.29 -10.37
N ALA A 832 -45.14 10.94 -9.36
CA ALA A 832 -46.17 11.98 -9.56
C ALA A 832 -46.40 12.84 -8.30
N LEU A 833 -46.43 14.15 -8.57
CA LEU A 833 -46.75 15.28 -7.71
C LEU A 833 -48.22 15.36 -7.25
N ALA A 834 -48.38 16.15 -6.17
CA ALA A 834 -49.52 17.02 -5.83
C ALA A 834 -50.70 16.41 -5.03
N ARG A 835 -51.01 17.01 -3.86
CA ARG A 835 -51.99 18.11 -3.69
C ARG A 835 -52.26 18.38 -2.20
N LEU A 836 -52.30 19.68 -1.86
CA LEU A 836 -52.93 20.25 -0.66
C LEU A 836 -54.46 19.99 -0.66
N PRO A 837 -55.15 20.18 0.47
CA PRO A 837 -55.79 21.47 0.70
C PRO A 837 -55.62 22.04 2.12
N ALA A 838 -55.78 23.36 2.18
CA ALA A 838 -55.87 24.25 3.34
C ALA A 838 -57.23 24.16 4.05
N PHE A 839 -57.31 24.74 5.26
CA PHE A 839 -58.29 25.74 5.77
C PHE A 839 -58.14 25.80 7.31
N ASP A 840 -57.71 26.95 7.84
CA ASP A 840 -58.48 27.94 8.66
C ASP A 840 -58.69 27.51 10.12
N GLU A 841 -58.75 28.37 11.13
CA GLU A 841 -58.42 29.78 11.36
C GLU A 841 -58.66 29.97 12.88
N GLY A 842 -58.02 30.94 13.51
CA GLY A 842 -58.71 31.73 14.54
C GLY A 842 -58.39 31.51 16.03
N GLN A 843 -57.73 32.56 16.56
CA GLN A 843 -58.09 33.31 17.78
C GLN A 843 -57.23 33.16 19.06
N THR A 844 -56.20 34.02 19.10
CA THR A 844 -56.02 35.19 20.01
C THR A 844 -56.19 35.06 21.54
N GLY A 845 -55.13 35.44 22.25
CA GLY A 845 -55.22 36.44 23.34
C GLY A 845 -54.35 36.18 24.59
N PRO A 846 -53.68 37.18 25.20
CA PRO A 846 -52.38 37.02 25.86
C PRO A 846 -52.39 37.48 27.36
N PRO A 847 -51.27 38.02 27.91
CA PRO A 847 -50.39 37.39 28.90
C PRO A 847 -50.54 38.03 30.30
N MET A 848 -49.74 37.60 31.30
CA MET A 848 -49.22 38.53 32.32
C MET A 848 -48.04 37.95 33.12
N SER A 849 -47.17 38.89 33.46
CA SER A 849 -45.85 38.88 34.08
C SER A 849 -45.78 38.44 35.54
N GLY A 850 -44.59 37.98 35.97
CA GLY A 850 -44.18 38.07 37.37
C GLY A 850 -42.91 37.27 37.70
N SER A 851 -41.74 37.90 37.62
CA SER A 851 -40.57 37.50 38.42
C SER A 851 -40.76 38.02 39.86
N PRO A 852 -40.22 37.36 40.91
CA PRO A 852 -38.87 37.76 41.35
C PRO A 852 -37.98 36.65 41.97
N VAL A 853 -36.67 36.78 41.68
CA VAL A 853 -35.48 36.77 42.55
C VAL A 853 -35.41 35.84 43.79
N VAL A 854 -34.52 34.84 43.67
CA VAL A 854 -33.41 34.38 44.55
C VAL A 854 -33.46 34.68 46.06
N THR A 855 -33.32 33.62 46.89
CA THR A 855 -32.37 33.51 48.02
C THR A 855 -32.35 32.10 48.62
N GLY A 856 -31.15 31.61 48.99
CA GLY A 856 -30.95 30.68 50.10
C GLY A 856 -30.86 29.17 49.79
N MET A 857 -29.63 28.68 49.59
CA MET A 857 -29.26 27.28 49.81
C MET A 857 -29.06 27.02 51.32
N GLU A 858 -29.68 25.97 51.85
CA GLU A 858 -29.14 25.16 52.95
C GLU A 858 -29.43 23.66 52.67
N PRO A 859 -28.57 22.75 53.15
CA PRO A 859 -28.46 21.38 52.62
C PRO A 859 -29.55 20.47 53.20
N VAL A 860 -30.33 19.85 52.32
CA VAL A 860 -31.29 18.82 52.73
C VAL A 860 -30.52 17.54 53.03
N VAL A 861 -30.54 17.19 54.32
CA VAL A 861 -30.15 15.91 54.91
C VAL A 861 -30.83 14.77 54.16
N ALA A 862 -30.07 13.74 53.81
CA ALA A 862 -30.57 12.51 53.22
C ALA A 862 -31.63 11.87 54.11
N GLU A 863 -32.91 12.08 53.78
CA GLU A 863 -34.01 11.28 54.31
C GLU A 863 -33.97 9.90 53.67
N GLU A 864 -33.97 8.88 54.52
CA GLU A 864 -34.13 7.47 54.18
C GLU A 864 -35.36 7.29 53.30
N ALA A 865 -35.14 6.96 52.02
CA ALA A 865 -36.19 6.61 51.09
C ALA A 865 -36.85 5.30 51.54
N ALA A 866 -38.07 5.43 52.07
CA ALA A 866 -39.01 4.33 52.23
C ALA A 866 -39.16 3.55 50.91
N SER A 867 -39.25 2.22 51.01
CA SER A 867 -39.31 1.26 49.92
C SER A 867 -40.49 1.49 48.95
N LEU A 868 -40.31 2.35 47.98
CA LEU A 868 -41.12 2.38 46.76
C LEU A 868 -40.60 1.25 45.84
N GLY A 869 -41.48 0.33 45.45
CA GLY A 869 -41.13 -0.72 44.49
C GLY A 869 -40.64 -0.17 43.14
N PRO A 870 -40.10 -1.03 42.26
CA PRO A 870 -39.52 -0.58 40.99
C PRO A 870 -40.53 0.19 40.13
N SER A 871 -40.09 1.28 39.51
CA SER A 871 -40.94 2.10 38.64
C SER A 871 -41.37 1.32 37.39
N GLU A 872 -42.48 1.72 36.76
CA GLU A 872 -42.94 1.09 35.51
C GLU A 872 -41.90 1.16 34.39
N SER A 873 -41.12 2.25 34.34
CA SER A 873 -40.00 2.40 33.39
C SER A 873 -38.88 1.38 33.65
N GLN A 874 -38.54 1.14 34.93
CA GLN A 874 -37.55 0.13 35.31
C GLN A 874 -38.03 -1.29 35.00
N LYS A 875 -39.31 -1.59 35.22
CA LYS A 875 -39.91 -2.89 34.83
C LYS A 875 -39.84 -3.11 33.33
N ALA A 876 -40.19 -2.09 32.53
CA ALA A 876 -40.09 -2.15 31.08
C ALA A 876 -38.65 -2.45 30.61
N CYS A 877 -37.66 -1.79 31.22
CA CYS A 877 -36.24 -2.05 30.94
C CYS A 877 -35.83 -3.49 31.27
N ALA A 878 -36.21 -3.99 32.45
CA ALA A 878 -35.89 -5.36 32.88
C ALA A 878 -36.53 -6.43 31.99
N HIS A 879 -37.81 -6.26 31.60
CA HIS A 879 -38.48 -7.16 30.68
C HIS A 879 -37.81 -7.19 29.30
N LEU A 880 -37.45 -6.03 28.77
CA LEU A 880 -36.75 -5.96 27.48
C LEU A 880 -35.36 -6.60 27.56
N LEU A 881 -34.60 -6.32 28.62
CA LEU A 881 -33.29 -6.91 28.88
C LEU A 881 -33.36 -8.45 28.91
N GLN A 882 -34.33 -9.01 29.63
CA GLN A 882 -34.55 -10.45 29.68
C GLN A 882 -34.86 -11.05 28.31
N ARG A 883 -35.79 -10.42 27.56
CA ARG A 883 -36.16 -10.90 26.23
C ARG A 883 -34.95 -10.94 25.29
N LEU A 884 -34.17 -9.86 25.24
CA LEU A 884 -32.99 -9.78 24.39
C LEU A 884 -31.91 -10.80 24.81
N ALA A 885 -31.74 -11.03 26.10
CA ALA A 885 -30.80 -12.04 26.60
C ALA A 885 -31.22 -13.47 26.18
N VAL A 886 -32.52 -13.78 26.19
CA VAL A 886 -33.06 -15.05 25.66
C VAL A 886 -32.77 -15.17 24.16
N GLU A 887 -33.10 -14.14 23.37
CA GLU A 887 -32.89 -14.14 21.92
C GLU A 887 -31.40 -14.32 21.55
N ILE A 888 -30.48 -13.72 22.32
CA ILE A 888 -29.04 -13.94 22.16
C ILE A 888 -28.66 -15.41 22.42
N ILE A 889 -29.15 -16.00 23.51
CA ILE A 889 -28.85 -17.40 23.86
C ILE A 889 -29.40 -18.35 22.78
N GLU A 890 -30.61 -18.10 22.29
CA GLU A 890 -31.22 -18.85 21.19
C GLU A 890 -30.40 -18.75 19.89
N ALA A 891 -29.87 -17.56 19.58
CA ALA A 891 -28.99 -17.37 18.42
C ALA A 891 -27.69 -18.18 18.53
N VAL A 892 -27.12 -18.31 19.74
CA VAL A 892 -25.95 -19.17 19.98
C VAL A 892 -26.31 -20.64 19.83
N LEU A 893 -27.45 -21.09 20.38
CA LEU A 893 -27.95 -22.45 20.22
C LEU A 893 -28.16 -22.82 18.75
N ALA A 894 -28.78 -21.94 17.97
CA ALA A 894 -28.98 -22.14 16.54
C ALA A 894 -27.65 -22.25 15.79
N TYR A 895 -26.69 -21.36 16.09
CA TYR A 895 -25.36 -21.40 15.49
C TYR A 895 -24.59 -22.69 15.84
N GLU A 896 -24.69 -23.16 17.08
CA GLU A 896 -24.09 -24.46 17.47
C GLU A 896 -24.73 -25.62 16.71
N ALA A 897 -26.06 -25.65 16.58
CA ALA A 897 -26.76 -26.69 15.85
C ALA A 897 -26.35 -26.75 14.36
N GLU A 898 -26.15 -25.60 13.71
CA GLU A 898 -25.72 -25.50 12.31
C GLU A 898 -24.25 -25.90 12.07
N ASN A 899 -23.37 -25.74 13.06
CA ASN A 899 -21.93 -26.05 12.93
C ASN A 899 -21.52 -27.41 13.53
N HIS A 900 -22.46 -28.12 14.18
CA HIS A 900 -22.28 -29.48 14.68
C HIS A 900 -22.88 -30.57 13.76
N SER A 901 -23.48 -30.19 12.63
CA SER A 901 -23.82 -31.06 11.48
C SER A 901 -22.70 -31.08 10.45
#